data_AF-A0A7W5GZ81-F1
#
_entry.id   AF-A0A7W5GZ81-F1
#
_cell.length_a   1.000
_cell.length_b   1.000
_cell.length_c   1.000
_cell.angle_alpha   90.00
_cell.angle_beta   90.00
_cell.angle_gamma   90.00
#
_symmetry.space_group_name_H-M   'P 1'
#
loop_
_entity.id
_entity.type
_entity.pdbx_description
1 polymer ?
#
loop_
_entity_poly.entity_id
_entity_poly.type
_entity_poly.pdbx_seq_one_letter_code
_entity_poly.pdbx_strand_id
1 'polypeptide(L)'
;MTEQHSPTRRFWLGGKRAAEQDRFFREALEPLGWQLGDEHDWDAGWITGMPDAAQFRRVSPTRKMNHFPGNAALTVKSRLHDSLATLRERIHESHGPDHELARRLAFFPPAYVMPDDYHALQEAAQAAPDKRWILKPTNASKGKGVRVLKDTAAAPLARDRLVQEYLANPHTIRGHKYVLRLYVLITSLAPLRVYLYRQGFAKLASEPWDPEDADNPYSQLTNPDINALNSRAEVPVEFIDLERYRQWLRDQGHDDAALFARIEDLVALTTISAVDAMRHRTAEAGADPRGCYELLGLDCLVDDTLKPWILECNLSPSLGICAAPETGGRVEEAVKGGLVHDMVSLVDIPGEADVAAEGADDAARLVADAEAEQARAGGFRRLLPATDPERYLPYFTLPTPADLQLAEALAGRSLPALQLQRRHVAELVDEERLALYDTRSGRYYLPNDTAALTWLLATEGLDPAAIADELARATSDAGGPVERSALRRDVWNTLHDWCRTGLLCQQGTSPAALPREDERHAQVLPPVSSSGRPMRLQLDGRHWALDVGKGPAMARLTAWFGARLSPLDDKAASRLPRLTVLRESGGYALASDDRLLASRLTLSQLGPTLTAHLVQKAATPGHPVVDAALWITPHGDGVLCLLPDEADSHALLARLQEAAGGLLTRGVRLDLSNPAIAKPLDAPLTGFSTEAPTELPGSVALRGMLLPAGASTEQALAPVAMLEALGALLPNCLTGDDQVLDGHSVTVLSDWLATLAAFAIKTGPDAPDAASLTEWLVKQTVTAPAVDPPAMVRGVTAARACGDAFGITDEEDGRQADFTARRHARHVEYRVSRRS
;
A
#
# COMPACT_ATOMS: atom_id res chain seq x y z
N MET A 1 -21.42 59.39 9.68
CA MET A 1 -22.05 58.08 9.45
C MET A 1 -21.51 57.55 8.14
N THR A 2 -20.38 56.85 8.19
CA THR A 2 -19.89 56.05 7.05
C THR A 2 -20.63 54.72 7.12
N GLU A 3 -21.54 54.48 6.19
CA GLU A 3 -22.13 53.16 5.97
C GLU A 3 -20.98 52.19 5.65
N GLN A 4 -20.60 51.36 6.62
CA GLN A 4 -19.83 50.16 6.36
C GLN A 4 -20.76 49.18 5.65
N HIS A 5 -20.77 49.21 4.31
CA HIS A 5 -21.33 48.12 3.51
C HIS A 5 -20.56 46.85 3.89
N SER A 6 -21.21 45.96 4.64
CA SER A 6 -20.70 44.59 4.78
C SER A 6 -20.66 43.97 3.38
N PRO A 7 -19.54 43.37 2.96
CA PRO A 7 -19.44 42.78 1.63
C PRO A 7 -20.52 41.71 1.45
N THR A 8 -21.28 41.81 0.36
CA THR A 8 -22.30 40.83 -0.01
C THR A 8 -21.65 39.45 -0.18
N ARG A 9 -21.96 38.51 0.71
CA ARG A 9 -21.42 37.13 0.64
C ARG A 9 -22.13 36.31 -0.43
N ARG A 10 -21.37 35.45 -1.11
CA ARG A 10 -21.87 34.67 -2.26
C ARG A 10 -21.70 33.17 -2.08
N PHE A 11 -22.71 32.40 -2.48
CA PHE A 11 -22.58 30.95 -2.59
C PHE A 11 -22.64 30.49 -4.05
N TRP A 12 -21.82 29.50 -4.40
CA TRP A 12 -21.76 28.91 -5.73
C TRP A 12 -22.35 27.49 -5.71
N LEU A 13 -23.33 27.25 -6.58
CA LEU A 13 -23.88 25.91 -6.84
C LEU A 13 -23.22 25.35 -8.10
N GLY A 14 -22.43 24.29 -7.94
CA GLY A 14 -21.61 23.72 -9.04
C GLY A 14 -21.89 22.25 -9.34
N GLY A 15 -21.55 21.83 -10.55
CA GLY A 15 -21.71 20.46 -11.04
C GLY A 15 -23.08 20.18 -11.69
N LYS A 16 -23.36 18.91 -11.97
CA LYS A 16 -24.57 18.48 -12.70
C LYS A 16 -25.63 17.96 -11.72
N ARG A 17 -26.29 18.88 -11.01
CA ARG A 17 -27.37 18.55 -10.06
C ARG A 17 -28.70 19.19 -10.44
N ALA A 18 -29.81 18.51 -10.10
CA ALA A 18 -31.14 19.09 -10.21
C ALA A 18 -31.38 20.10 -9.08
N ALA A 19 -32.12 21.18 -9.36
CA ALA A 19 -32.33 22.29 -8.41
C ALA A 19 -32.89 21.84 -7.05
N GLU A 20 -33.73 20.80 -7.03
CA GLU A 20 -34.31 20.21 -5.81
C GLU A 20 -33.26 19.69 -4.82
N GLN A 21 -32.07 19.32 -5.30
CA GLN A 21 -31.00 18.78 -4.49
C GLN A 21 -30.15 19.87 -3.82
N ASP A 22 -30.28 21.12 -4.29
CA ASP A 22 -29.58 22.29 -3.74
C ASP A 22 -30.53 23.20 -2.93
N ARG A 23 -31.84 22.89 -2.95
CA ARG A 23 -32.91 23.64 -2.27
C ARG A 23 -32.57 23.96 -0.82
N PHE A 24 -32.25 22.95 -0.02
CA PHE A 24 -32.00 23.15 1.41
C PHE A 24 -30.77 24.00 1.70
N PHE A 25 -29.74 23.94 0.84
CA PHE A 25 -28.55 24.76 1.00
C PHE A 25 -28.85 26.23 0.73
N ARG A 26 -29.67 26.50 -0.31
CA ARG A 26 -30.18 27.85 -0.60
C ARG A 26 -31.06 28.38 0.51
N GLU A 27 -32.02 27.59 0.96
CA GLU A 27 -32.96 27.95 2.03
C GLU A 27 -32.24 28.24 3.36
N ALA A 28 -31.07 27.65 3.60
CA ALA A 28 -30.25 27.93 4.77
C ALA A 28 -29.48 29.27 4.68
N LEU A 29 -29.14 29.75 3.48
CA LEU A 29 -28.25 30.91 3.28
C LEU A 29 -28.96 32.17 2.79
N GLU A 30 -29.96 32.05 1.91
CA GLU A 30 -30.69 33.19 1.35
C GLU A 30 -31.37 34.06 2.44
N PRO A 31 -31.99 33.50 3.49
CA PRO A 31 -32.53 34.30 4.60
C PRO A 31 -31.48 35.09 5.38
N LEU A 32 -30.21 34.65 5.33
CA LEU A 32 -29.06 35.33 5.95
C LEU A 32 -28.46 36.41 5.04
N GLY A 33 -29.10 36.72 3.91
CA GLY A 33 -28.66 37.77 2.96
C GLY A 33 -27.58 37.32 1.98
N TRP A 34 -27.27 36.02 1.91
CA TRP A 34 -26.33 35.49 0.91
C TRP A 34 -26.96 35.49 -0.49
N GLN A 35 -26.12 35.72 -1.49
CA GLN A 35 -26.55 35.77 -2.89
C GLN A 35 -25.91 34.64 -3.71
N LEU A 36 -26.58 34.25 -4.80
CA LEU A 36 -26.00 33.31 -5.76
C LEU A 36 -24.82 33.96 -6.49
N GLY A 37 -23.67 33.32 -6.43
CA GLY A 37 -22.45 33.65 -7.19
C GLY A 37 -22.14 32.58 -8.24
N ASP A 38 -20.87 32.50 -8.62
CA ASP A 38 -20.39 31.56 -9.63
C ASP A 38 -19.00 31.00 -9.28
N GLU A 39 -18.42 30.20 -10.19
CA GLU A 39 -17.11 29.58 -9.98
C GLU A 39 -15.96 30.59 -9.84
N HIS A 40 -16.14 31.85 -10.23
CA HIS A 40 -15.14 32.91 -10.15
C HIS A 40 -15.34 33.79 -8.91
N ASP A 41 -16.56 33.88 -8.37
CA ASP A 41 -16.92 34.77 -7.26
C ASP A 41 -17.81 34.06 -6.23
N TRP A 42 -17.17 33.46 -5.23
CA TRP A 42 -17.83 32.68 -4.17
C TRP A 42 -17.08 32.74 -2.83
N ASP A 43 -17.85 32.67 -1.74
CA ASP A 43 -17.39 32.49 -0.36
C ASP A 43 -17.78 31.11 0.19
N ALA A 44 -18.89 30.53 -0.30
CA ALA A 44 -19.30 29.16 -0.02
C ALA A 44 -19.53 28.35 -1.31
N GLY A 45 -18.75 27.30 -1.53
CA GLY A 45 -18.92 26.37 -2.65
C GLY A 45 -19.75 25.15 -2.24
N TRP A 46 -20.85 24.92 -2.97
CA TRP A 46 -21.69 23.72 -2.85
C TRP A 46 -21.72 22.98 -4.18
N ILE A 47 -20.83 22.00 -4.31
CA ILE A 47 -20.50 21.36 -5.57
C ILE A 47 -20.96 19.91 -5.57
N THR A 48 -21.31 19.42 -6.76
CA THR A 48 -21.50 17.99 -7.01
C THR A 48 -20.40 17.43 -7.88
N GLY A 49 -19.88 16.28 -7.44
CA GLY A 49 -18.65 15.73 -8.01
C GLY A 49 -17.43 16.44 -7.45
N MET A 50 -16.26 16.13 -8.00
CA MET A 50 -15.00 16.68 -7.51
C MET A 50 -14.70 18.03 -8.20
N PRO A 51 -14.50 19.14 -7.47
CA PRO A 51 -14.03 20.41 -8.02
C PRO A 51 -12.63 20.30 -8.64
N ASP A 52 -12.30 21.25 -9.52
CA ASP A 52 -10.95 21.37 -10.07
C ASP A 52 -9.93 21.80 -9.00
N ALA A 53 -8.67 21.38 -9.16
CA ALA A 53 -7.56 21.72 -8.25
C ALA A 53 -7.41 23.24 -8.03
N ALA A 54 -7.73 24.06 -9.03
CA ALA A 54 -7.67 25.52 -8.91
C ALA A 54 -8.68 26.08 -7.89
N GLN A 55 -9.86 25.48 -7.75
CA GLN A 55 -10.85 25.90 -6.77
C GLN A 55 -10.39 25.56 -5.35
N PHE A 56 -9.74 24.40 -5.18
CA PHE A 56 -9.17 24.00 -3.88
C PHE A 56 -8.11 24.97 -3.36
N ARG A 57 -7.29 25.58 -4.22
CA ARG A 57 -6.29 26.58 -3.78
C ARG A 57 -6.91 27.89 -3.27
N ARG A 58 -8.19 28.11 -3.53
CA ARG A 58 -8.91 29.33 -3.12
C ARG A 58 -9.58 29.21 -1.76
N VAL A 59 -9.76 27.98 -1.26
CA VAL A 59 -10.39 27.73 0.05
C VAL A 59 -9.54 28.36 1.16
N SER A 60 -10.20 28.80 2.21
CA SER A 60 -9.57 29.38 3.39
C SER A 60 -10.48 29.17 4.61
N PRO A 61 -10.05 29.51 5.83
CA PRO A 61 -10.92 29.45 7.00
C PRO A 61 -12.23 30.22 6.85
N THR A 62 -12.27 31.26 6.00
CA THR A 62 -13.46 32.08 5.71
C THR A 62 -14.13 31.77 4.37
N ARG A 63 -13.46 31.00 3.49
CA ARG A 63 -14.01 30.56 2.20
C ARG A 63 -14.16 29.03 2.18
N LYS A 64 -15.40 28.55 2.28
CA LYS A 64 -15.74 27.15 2.57
C LYS A 64 -16.15 26.37 1.33
N MET A 65 -15.70 25.13 1.15
CA MET A 65 -16.10 24.23 0.07
C MET A 65 -16.42 22.82 0.60
N ASN A 66 -17.48 22.22 0.06
CA ASN A 66 -18.05 20.95 0.53
C ASN A 66 -17.31 19.67 0.08
N HIS A 67 -16.00 19.74 -0.20
CA HIS A 67 -15.20 18.56 -0.52
C HIS A 67 -13.77 18.62 0.03
N PHE A 68 -13.20 17.45 0.35
CA PHE A 68 -11.75 17.27 0.49
C PHE A 68 -11.16 16.56 -0.73
N PRO A 69 -10.03 17.04 -1.28
CA PRO A 69 -9.23 16.24 -2.20
C PRO A 69 -8.84 14.90 -1.55
N GLY A 70 -9.00 13.81 -2.29
CA GLY A 70 -8.70 12.45 -1.79
C GLY A 70 -9.87 11.72 -1.13
N ASN A 71 -11.06 12.32 -1.04
CA ASN A 71 -12.28 11.65 -0.51
C ASN A 71 -12.68 10.37 -1.28
N ALA A 72 -12.11 10.12 -2.46
CA ALA A 72 -12.29 8.89 -3.23
C ALA A 72 -11.87 7.64 -2.43
N ALA A 73 -10.94 7.79 -1.47
CA ALA A 73 -10.57 6.73 -0.52
C ALA A 73 -11.76 6.23 0.30
N LEU A 74 -12.79 7.06 0.51
CA LEU A 74 -14.05 6.67 1.16
C LEU A 74 -15.16 6.37 0.14
N THR A 75 -15.24 7.16 -0.94
CA THR A 75 -16.46 7.25 -1.76
C THR A 75 -16.45 6.39 -3.02
N VAL A 76 -15.28 5.90 -3.44
CA VAL A 76 -15.18 4.93 -4.54
C VAL A 76 -15.13 3.53 -3.95
N LYS A 77 -16.00 2.62 -4.39
CA LYS A 77 -16.21 1.30 -3.78
C LYS A 77 -14.93 0.47 -3.63
N SER A 78 -14.11 0.40 -4.69
CA SER A 78 -12.83 -0.31 -4.63
C SER A 78 -11.85 0.36 -3.66
N ARG A 79 -11.75 1.69 -3.70
CA ARG A 79 -10.84 2.45 -2.82
C ARG A 79 -11.24 2.41 -1.35
N LEU A 80 -12.55 2.37 -1.05
CA LEU A 80 -13.07 2.13 0.29
C LEU A 80 -12.65 0.75 0.79
N HIS A 81 -12.78 -0.26 -0.06
CA HIS A 81 -12.32 -1.60 0.24
C HIS A 81 -10.81 -1.64 0.49
N ASP A 82 -10.01 -1.05 -0.40
CA ASP A 82 -8.55 -0.97 -0.27
C ASP A 82 -8.13 -0.30 1.05
N SER A 83 -8.77 0.82 1.40
CA SER A 83 -8.48 1.60 2.61
C SER A 83 -8.76 0.78 3.89
N LEU A 84 -9.92 0.12 3.94
CA LEU A 84 -10.31 -0.75 5.05
C LEU A 84 -9.46 -2.04 5.13
N ALA A 85 -9.15 -2.65 3.99
CA ALA A 85 -8.30 -3.84 3.91
C ALA A 85 -6.88 -3.53 4.38
N THR A 86 -6.29 -2.44 3.90
CA THR A 86 -4.95 -1.96 4.32
C THR A 86 -4.90 -1.73 5.84
N LEU A 87 -5.93 -1.09 6.40
CA LEU A 87 -6.06 -0.90 7.84
C LEU A 87 -6.11 -2.24 8.58
N ARG A 88 -6.94 -3.18 8.11
CA ARG A 88 -7.10 -4.52 8.70
C ARG A 88 -5.81 -5.33 8.67
N GLU A 89 -5.11 -5.36 7.53
CA GLU A 89 -3.83 -6.04 7.38
C GLU A 89 -2.78 -5.49 8.34
N ARG A 90 -2.67 -4.16 8.47
CA ARG A 90 -1.74 -3.54 9.42
C ARG A 90 -2.03 -3.97 10.86
N ILE A 91 -3.30 -4.02 11.26
CA ILE A 91 -3.70 -4.47 12.60
C ILE A 91 -3.45 -5.97 12.78
N HIS A 92 -3.76 -6.80 11.78
CA HIS A 92 -3.49 -8.24 11.81
C HIS A 92 -2.00 -8.54 11.96
N GLU A 93 -1.13 -7.83 11.25
CA GLU A 93 0.31 -8.00 11.36
C GLU A 93 0.85 -7.54 12.72
N SER A 94 0.30 -6.46 13.28
CA SER A 94 0.82 -5.86 14.52
C SER A 94 0.29 -6.53 15.80
N HIS A 95 -0.91 -7.12 15.75
CA HIS A 95 -1.59 -7.69 16.93
C HIS A 95 -2.09 -9.13 16.75
N GLY A 96 -2.07 -9.67 15.53
CA GLY A 96 -2.67 -10.96 15.19
C GLY A 96 -4.15 -10.84 14.76
N PRO A 97 -4.64 -11.76 13.91
CA PRO A 97 -6.02 -11.72 13.39
C PRO A 97 -7.09 -12.00 14.46
N ASP A 98 -6.74 -12.71 15.54
CA ASP A 98 -7.66 -13.05 16.63
C ASP A 98 -7.80 -11.95 17.69
N HIS A 99 -6.99 -10.89 17.61
CA HIS A 99 -7.00 -9.81 18.58
C HIS A 99 -8.30 -9.01 18.53
N GLU A 100 -8.72 -8.42 19.66
CA GLU A 100 -9.95 -7.61 19.72
C GLU A 100 -9.93 -6.45 18.70
N LEU A 101 -8.76 -5.81 18.53
CA LEU A 101 -8.58 -4.74 17.56
C LEU A 101 -8.87 -5.19 16.12
N ALA A 102 -8.45 -6.40 15.75
CA ALA A 102 -8.70 -7.00 14.45
C ALA A 102 -10.19 -7.34 14.28
N ARG A 103 -10.82 -7.93 15.29
CA ARG A 103 -12.25 -8.28 15.29
C ARG A 103 -13.15 -7.05 15.10
N ARG A 104 -12.76 -5.90 15.66
CA ARG A 104 -13.46 -4.62 15.46
C ARG A 104 -13.46 -4.11 14.01
N LEU A 105 -12.59 -4.64 13.14
CA LEU A 105 -12.58 -4.32 11.70
C LEU A 105 -13.40 -5.31 10.86
N ALA A 106 -14.05 -6.30 11.48
CA ALA A 106 -14.84 -7.31 10.77
C ALA A 106 -16.23 -6.80 10.32
N PHE A 107 -16.37 -5.54 9.90
CA PHE A 107 -17.65 -4.92 9.52
C PHE A 107 -17.79 -4.64 8.01
N PHE A 108 -16.84 -5.08 7.19
CA PHE A 108 -16.93 -4.98 5.73
C PHE A 108 -16.70 -6.35 5.11
N PRO A 109 -17.55 -6.78 4.16
CA PRO A 109 -17.39 -8.07 3.51
C PRO A 109 -16.15 -8.06 2.59
N PRO A 110 -15.51 -9.24 2.37
CA PRO A 110 -14.47 -9.41 1.36
C PRO A 110 -14.94 -8.93 -0.01
N ALA A 111 -14.04 -8.29 -0.76
CA ALA A 111 -14.30 -7.84 -2.12
C ALA A 111 -13.06 -8.05 -2.99
N TYR A 112 -13.31 -8.15 -4.29
CA TYR A 112 -12.36 -8.54 -5.31
C TYR A 112 -12.51 -7.58 -6.50
N VAL A 113 -11.47 -6.84 -6.82
CA VAL A 113 -11.42 -5.86 -7.91
C VAL A 113 -11.09 -6.58 -9.22
N MET A 114 -11.99 -6.53 -10.19
CA MET A 114 -11.78 -7.19 -11.48
C MET A 114 -10.93 -6.33 -12.43
N PRO A 115 -10.15 -6.94 -13.33
CA PRO A 115 -9.91 -8.38 -13.47
C PRO A 115 -8.81 -8.91 -12.53
N ASP A 116 -8.10 -8.04 -11.82
CA ASP A 116 -6.86 -8.35 -11.10
C ASP A 116 -7.07 -9.44 -10.03
N ASP A 117 -8.20 -9.40 -9.32
CA ASP A 117 -8.55 -10.34 -8.26
C ASP A 117 -9.43 -11.52 -8.72
N TYR A 118 -9.59 -11.74 -10.04
CA TYR A 118 -10.49 -12.79 -10.55
C TYR A 118 -10.12 -14.18 -10.03
N HIS A 119 -8.84 -14.51 -9.96
CA HIS A 119 -8.38 -15.81 -9.46
C HIS A 119 -8.64 -15.97 -7.97
N ALA A 120 -8.30 -14.96 -7.18
CA ALA A 120 -8.56 -14.94 -5.74
C ALA A 120 -10.07 -15.06 -5.45
N LEU A 121 -10.93 -14.47 -6.30
CA LEU A 121 -12.38 -14.66 -6.23
C LEU A 121 -12.78 -16.12 -6.48
N GLN A 122 -12.22 -16.79 -7.49
CA GLN A 122 -12.55 -18.20 -7.77
C GLN A 122 -12.09 -19.11 -6.62
N GLU A 123 -10.90 -18.89 -6.09
CA GLU A 123 -10.36 -19.65 -4.96
C GLU A 123 -11.23 -19.47 -3.71
N ALA A 124 -11.62 -18.23 -3.40
CA ALA A 124 -12.52 -17.94 -2.28
C ALA A 124 -13.91 -18.57 -2.45
N ALA A 125 -14.47 -18.53 -3.67
CA ALA A 125 -15.74 -19.16 -3.99
C ALA A 125 -15.67 -20.69 -3.90
N GLN A 126 -14.55 -21.29 -4.30
CA GLN A 126 -14.31 -22.73 -4.18
C GLN A 126 -14.13 -23.17 -2.72
N ALA A 127 -13.43 -22.37 -1.91
CA ALA A 127 -13.23 -22.64 -0.49
C ALA A 127 -14.52 -22.54 0.33
N ALA A 128 -15.48 -21.72 -0.10
CA ALA A 128 -16.75 -21.50 0.58
C ALA A 128 -17.94 -21.59 -0.40
N PRO A 129 -18.34 -22.79 -0.84
CA PRO A 129 -19.32 -22.98 -1.91
C PRO A 129 -20.74 -22.47 -1.58
N ASP A 130 -21.07 -22.36 -0.29
CA ASP A 130 -22.36 -21.84 0.16
C ASP A 130 -22.43 -20.29 0.15
N LYS A 131 -21.30 -19.61 -0.10
CA LYS A 131 -21.25 -18.15 -0.13
C LYS A 131 -21.75 -17.63 -1.47
N ARG A 132 -22.56 -16.57 -1.39
CA ARG A 132 -23.09 -15.85 -2.55
C ARG A 132 -22.27 -14.60 -2.82
N TRP A 133 -22.31 -14.12 -4.05
CA TRP A 133 -21.47 -13.02 -4.51
C TRP A 133 -22.31 -11.95 -5.22
N ILE A 134 -21.98 -10.68 -5.04
CA ILE A 134 -22.67 -9.56 -5.68
C ILE A 134 -21.70 -8.75 -6.54
N LEU A 135 -22.06 -8.57 -7.82
CA LEU A 135 -21.33 -7.72 -8.75
C LEU A 135 -21.78 -6.27 -8.59
N LYS A 136 -20.82 -5.36 -8.46
CA LYS A 136 -21.03 -3.91 -8.35
C LYS A 136 -20.11 -3.17 -9.33
N PRO A 137 -20.62 -2.25 -10.16
CA PRO A 137 -19.73 -1.37 -10.94
C PRO A 137 -19.05 -0.35 -10.03
N THR A 138 -17.77 -0.05 -10.28
CA THR A 138 -16.95 0.79 -9.38
C THR A 138 -17.41 2.25 -9.35
N ASN A 139 -17.89 2.77 -10.48
CA ASN A 139 -18.29 4.17 -10.66
C ASN A 139 -19.81 4.35 -10.94
N ALA A 140 -20.62 3.29 -10.82
CA ALA A 140 -22.06 3.42 -10.99
C ALA A 140 -22.74 3.82 -9.68
N SER A 141 -23.72 4.70 -9.79
CA SER A 141 -24.66 5.07 -8.73
C SER A 141 -26.06 4.53 -9.04
N LYS A 142 -26.98 4.65 -8.07
CA LYS A 142 -28.41 4.29 -8.21
C LYS A 142 -28.69 2.80 -8.47
N GLY A 143 -27.78 1.92 -8.06
CA GLY A 143 -27.93 0.46 -8.20
C GLY A 143 -27.84 -0.08 -9.64
N LYS A 144 -27.56 0.76 -10.65
CA LYS A 144 -27.46 0.31 -12.05
C LYS A 144 -26.33 -0.70 -12.23
N GLY A 145 -26.64 -1.86 -12.79
CA GLY A 145 -25.67 -2.93 -13.05
C GLY A 145 -25.28 -3.76 -11.84
N VAL A 146 -25.88 -3.51 -10.67
CA VAL A 146 -25.70 -4.35 -9.47
C VAL A 146 -26.55 -5.61 -9.58
N ARG A 147 -25.97 -6.78 -9.36
CA ARG A 147 -26.70 -8.06 -9.37
C ARG A 147 -25.99 -9.12 -8.55
N VAL A 148 -26.75 -10.04 -7.97
CA VAL A 148 -26.19 -11.25 -7.36
C VAL A 148 -25.71 -12.18 -8.49
N LEU A 149 -24.53 -12.76 -8.33
CA LEU A 149 -23.96 -13.73 -9.25
C LEU A 149 -24.44 -15.13 -8.87
N LYS A 150 -24.95 -15.88 -9.86
CA LYS A 150 -25.24 -17.31 -9.72
C LYS A 150 -23.97 -18.16 -9.78
N ASP A 151 -22.98 -17.69 -10.53
CA ASP A 151 -21.69 -18.32 -10.76
C ASP A 151 -20.60 -17.24 -10.78
N THR A 152 -19.56 -17.41 -9.97
CA THR A 152 -18.42 -16.48 -9.92
C THR A 152 -17.57 -16.53 -11.18
N ALA A 153 -17.60 -17.63 -11.95
CA ALA A 153 -16.92 -17.71 -13.24
C ALA A 153 -17.54 -16.77 -14.29
N ALA A 154 -18.78 -16.32 -14.07
CA ALA A 154 -19.45 -15.32 -14.91
C ALA A 154 -19.12 -13.87 -14.51
N ALA A 155 -18.20 -13.65 -13.56
CA ALA A 155 -17.74 -12.32 -13.20
C ALA A 155 -17.07 -11.63 -14.41
N PRO A 156 -17.46 -10.40 -14.76
CA PRO A 156 -16.89 -9.69 -15.91
C PRO A 156 -15.44 -9.26 -15.62
N LEU A 157 -14.54 -9.52 -16.56
CA LEU A 157 -13.12 -9.12 -16.51
C LEU A 157 -12.89 -7.64 -16.89
N ALA A 158 -13.89 -6.78 -16.70
CA ALA A 158 -13.76 -5.35 -16.95
C ALA A 158 -13.16 -4.66 -15.72
N ARG A 159 -12.23 -3.70 -15.95
CA ARG A 159 -11.47 -2.99 -14.90
C ARG A 159 -12.31 -2.10 -13.97
N ASP A 160 -13.58 -1.88 -14.30
CA ASP A 160 -14.53 -1.03 -13.59
C ASP A 160 -15.59 -1.85 -12.84
N ARG A 161 -15.21 -3.03 -12.35
CA ARG A 161 -16.09 -3.98 -11.65
C ARG A 161 -15.46 -4.44 -10.34
N LEU A 162 -16.30 -4.56 -9.33
CA LEU A 162 -15.99 -5.13 -8.02
C LEU A 162 -16.97 -6.28 -7.77
N VAL A 163 -16.46 -7.43 -7.35
CA VAL A 163 -17.28 -8.54 -6.83
C VAL A 163 -17.10 -8.59 -5.32
N GLN A 164 -18.18 -8.68 -4.57
CA GLN A 164 -18.15 -8.66 -3.11
C GLN A 164 -18.96 -9.84 -2.56
N GLU A 165 -18.59 -10.37 -1.40
CA GLU A 165 -19.42 -11.35 -0.70
C GLU A 165 -20.82 -10.75 -0.44
N TYR A 166 -21.85 -11.49 -0.82
CA TYR A 166 -23.24 -11.09 -0.63
C TYR A 166 -23.70 -11.45 0.78
N LEU A 167 -24.14 -10.44 1.52
CA LEU A 167 -24.71 -10.60 2.85
C LEU A 167 -26.11 -11.21 2.73
N ALA A 168 -26.15 -12.53 2.91
CA ALA A 168 -27.27 -13.42 2.63
C ALA A 168 -28.26 -13.58 3.79
N ASN A 169 -28.00 -12.97 4.94
CA ASN A 169 -28.78 -13.10 6.17
C ASN A 169 -29.15 -11.72 6.74
N PRO A 170 -29.87 -10.87 5.98
CA PRO A 170 -30.24 -9.54 6.46
C PRO A 170 -31.25 -9.64 7.61
N HIS A 171 -31.13 -8.75 8.59
CA HIS A 171 -32.27 -8.46 9.47
C HIS A 171 -33.37 -7.81 8.62
N THR A 172 -34.63 -8.13 8.88
CA THR A 172 -35.75 -7.67 8.06
C THR A 172 -36.79 -6.93 8.88
N ILE A 173 -37.45 -5.93 8.26
CA ILE A 173 -38.60 -5.23 8.83
C ILE A 173 -39.84 -5.72 8.07
N ARG A 174 -40.75 -6.41 8.77
CA ARG A 174 -41.93 -7.04 8.14
C ARG A 174 -41.55 -7.94 6.95
N GLY A 175 -40.44 -8.69 7.09
CA GLY A 175 -39.91 -9.55 6.03
C GLY A 175 -39.18 -8.83 4.89
N HIS A 176 -39.09 -7.49 4.89
CA HIS A 176 -38.40 -6.74 3.83
C HIS A 176 -36.96 -6.43 4.25
N LYS A 177 -36.02 -6.58 3.31
CA LYS A 177 -34.62 -6.18 3.49
C LYS A 177 -34.52 -4.66 3.65
N TYR A 178 -33.61 -4.18 4.49
CA TYR A 178 -33.36 -2.75 4.64
C TYR A 178 -31.86 -2.41 4.72
N VAL A 179 -31.55 -1.15 4.43
CA VAL A 179 -30.25 -0.54 4.72
C VAL A 179 -30.45 0.77 5.48
N LEU A 180 -29.56 1.06 6.42
CA LEU A 180 -29.50 2.32 7.13
C LEU A 180 -28.66 3.32 6.36
N ARG A 181 -29.26 4.44 5.96
CA ARG A 181 -28.59 5.64 5.47
C ARG A 181 -28.22 6.50 6.67
N LEU A 182 -26.92 6.66 6.88
CA LEU A 182 -26.32 7.50 7.91
C LEU A 182 -25.67 8.73 7.26
N TYR A 183 -25.73 9.88 7.94
CA TYR A 183 -25.10 11.11 7.47
C TYR A 183 -23.88 11.42 8.33
N VAL A 184 -22.70 11.42 7.69
CA VAL A 184 -21.42 11.64 8.34
C VAL A 184 -20.83 12.94 7.81
N LEU A 185 -20.34 13.80 8.69
CA LEU A 185 -19.74 15.07 8.34
C LEU A 185 -18.30 15.14 8.86
N ILE A 186 -17.35 15.29 7.94
CA ILE A 186 -15.95 15.55 8.27
C ILE A 186 -15.75 17.05 8.18
N THR A 187 -15.44 17.71 9.30
CA THR A 187 -15.27 19.18 9.36
C THR A 187 -13.81 19.61 9.35
N SER A 188 -12.88 18.69 9.59
CA SER A 188 -11.44 18.95 9.54
C SER A 188 -10.68 17.66 9.39
N LEU A 189 -9.55 17.73 8.67
CA LEU A 189 -8.55 16.65 8.59
C LEU A 189 -7.36 16.89 9.51
N ALA A 190 -7.15 18.10 10.03
CA ALA A 190 -5.99 18.45 10.85
C ALA A 190 -6.33 19.53 11.89
N PRO A 191 -6.69 19.15 13.14
CA PRO A 191 -6.91 17.77 13.60
C PRO A 191 -8.19 17.15 13.02
N LEU A 192 -8.26 15.83 12.96
CA LEU A 192 -9.40 15.08 12.44
C LEU A 192 -10.64 15.32 13.32
N ARG A 193 -11.71 15.85 12.73
CA ARG A 193 -13.01 16.03 13.40
C ARG A 193 -14.13 15.46 12.55
N VAL A 194 -14.88 14.53 13.14
CA VAL A 194 -15.91 13.72 12.46
C VAL A 194 -17.16 13.70 13.29
N TYR A 195 -18.31 13.92 12.65
CA TYR A 195 -19.62 13.94 13.28
C TYR A 195 -20.57 12.97 12.59
N LEU A 196 -21.44 12.35 13.37
CA LEU A 196 -22.56 11.56 12.89
C LEU A 196 -23.85 12.31 13.21
N TYR A 197 -24.70 12.51 12.20
CA TYR A 197 -26.01 13.10 12.41
C TYR A 197 -26.92 12.10 13.12
N ARG A 198 -27.66 12.55 14.15
CA ARG A 198 -28.52 11.68 14.98
C ARG A 198 -29.66 11.02 14.20
N GLN A 199 -30.09 11.64 13.10
CA GLN A 199 -31.15 11.14 12.23
C GLN A 199 -30.60 10.60 10.90
N GLY A 200 -31.42 9.82 10.23
CA GLY A 200 -31.13 9.11 8.98
C GLY A 200 -32.33 8.29 8.56
N PHE A 201 -32.15 7.27 7.72
CA PHE A 201 -33.27 6.46 7.23
C PHE A 201 -32.94 4.97 7.13
N ALA A 202 -33.83 4.10 7.62
CA ALA A 202 -33.93 2.75 7.13
C ALA A 202 -34.70 2.76 5.80
N LYS A 203 -34.05 2.31 4.73
CA LYS A 203 -34.61 2.22 3.38
C LYS A 203 -34.97 0.79 3.08
N LEU A 204 -36.26 0.54 2.86
CA LEU A 204 -36.76 -0.81 2.65
C LEU A 204 -36.76 -1.16 1.16
N ALA A 205 -36.54 -2.45 0.88
CA ALA A 205 -36.88 -3.07 -0.39
C ALA A 205 -38.41 -3.10 -0.56
N SER A 206 -38.90 -3.07 -1.80
CA SER A 206 -40.35 -3.01 -2.09
C SER A 206 -41.04 -4.37 -2.08
N GLU A 207 -40.28 -5.46 -2.06
CA GLU A 207 -40.79 -6.82 -1.92
C GLU A 207 -40.11 -7.55 -0.74
N PRO A 208 -40.79 -8.55 -0.14
CA PRO A 208 -40.20 -9.37 0.91
C PRO A 208 -38.88 -10.00 0.47
N TRP A 209 -37.94 -10.10 1.41
CA TRP A 209 -36.65 -10.72 1.18
C TRP A 209 -36.82 -12.22 0.94
N ASP A 210 -36.37 -12.68 -0.23
CA ASP A 210 -36.38 -14.08 -0.63
C ASP A 210 -34.94 -14.50 -0.98
N PRO A 211 -34.30 -15.40 -0.21
CA PRO A 211 -32.97 -15.89 -0.56
C PRO A 211 -32.94 -16.70 -1.86
N GLU A 212 -34.04 -17.30 -2.28
CA GLU A 212 -34.10 -18.19 -3.45
C GLU A 212 -34.29 -17.42 -4.77
N ASP A 213 -34.88 -16.21 -4.71
CA ASP A 213 -35.10 -15.35 -5.87
C ASP A 213 -34.01 -14.27 -6.03
N ALA A 214 -32.79 -14.72 -6.31
CA ALA A 214 -31.63 -13.84 -6.45
C ALA A 214 -31.69 -12.88 -7.66
N ASP A 215 -32.56 -13.16 -8.65
CA ASP A 215 -32.74 -12.34 -9.84
C ASP A 215 -33.72 -11.17 -9.61
N ASN A 216 -34.51 -11.19 -8.54
CA ASN A 216 -35.48 -10.16 -8.23
C ASN A 216 -34.84 -8.93 -7.54
N PRO A 217 -34.62 -7.82 -8.27
CA PRO A 217 -33.97 -6.65 -7.69
C PRO A 217 -34.81 -5.97 -6.61
N TYR A 218 -36.13 -6.14 -6.60
CA TYR A 218 -37.05 -5.52 -5.63
C TYR A 218 -37.04 -6.20 -4.27
N SER A 219 -36.49 -7.42 -4.20
CA SER A 219 -36.25 -8.18 -2.96
C SER A 219 -34.79 -8.07 -2.52
N GLN A 220 -33.83 -8.08 -3.47
CA GLN A 220 -32.40 -8.09 -3.16
C GLN A 220 -31.79 -6.70 -2.92
N LEU A 221 -32.36 -5.63 -3.50
CA LEU A 221 -31.80 -4.27 -3.48
C LEU A 221 -32.73 -3.27 -2.79
N THR A 222 -32.16 -2.33 -2.05
CA THR A 222 -32.88 -1.31 -1.27
C THR A 222 -32.76 0.09 -1.88
N ASN A 223 -32.20 0.20 -3.09
CA ASN A 223 -32.05 1.48 -3.78
C ASN A 223 -33.44 2.03 -4.14
N PRO A 224 -33.77 3.29 -3.77
CA PRO A 224 -35.08 3.87 -4.07
C PRO A 224 -35.30 4.03 -5.57
N ASP A 225 -34.28 4.38 -6.36
CA ASP A 225 -34.40 4.50 -7.82
C ASP A 225 -34.79 3.17 -8.50
N ILE A 226 -34.40 2.02 -7.93
CA ILE A 226 -34.79 0.70 -8.44
C ILE A 226 -36.20 0.38 -7.96
N ASN A 227 -36.46 0.48 -6.66
CA ASN A 227 -37.74 0.08 -6.08
C ASN A 227 -38.90 0.98 -6.54
N ALA A 228 -38.65 2.24 -6.88
CA ALA A 228 -39.64 3.12 -7.53
C ALA A 228 -40.16 2.60 -8.88
N LEU A 229 -39.41 1.69 -9.55
CA LEU A 229 -39.85 1.05 -10.79
C LEU A 229 -40.80 -0.13 -10.55
N ASN A 230 -40.97 -0.57 -9.30
CA ASN A 230 -41.89 -1.64 -8.97
C ASN A 230 -43.34 -1.13 -8.93
N SER A 231 -43.97 -1.04 -10.09
CA SER A 231 -45.37 -0.61 -10.22
C SER A 231 -46.39 -1.58 -9.60
N ARG A 232 -45.96 -2.76 -9.14
CA ARG A 232 -46.83 -3.74 -8.47
C ARG A 232 -46.87 -3.53 -6.96
N ALA A 233 -45.88 -2.86 -6.38
CA ALA A 233 -45.85 -2.56 -4.96
C ALA A 233 -46.83 -1.42 -4.63
N GLU A 234 -47.61 -1.58 -3.57
CA GLU A 234 -48.50 -0.51 -3.06
C GLU A 234 -47.67 0.67 -2.54
N VAL A 235 -46.54 0.37 -1.89
CA VAL A 235 -45.55 1.35 -1.44
C VAL A 235 -44.18 1.00 -2.04
N PRO A 236 -43.87 1.50 -3.26
CA PRO A 236 -42.59 1.20 -3.92
C PRO A 236 -41.38 1.79 -3.20
N VAL A 237 -41.55 2.89 -2.45
CA VAL A 237 -40.46 3.54 -1.69
C VAL A 237 -40.97 3.88 -0.28
N GLU A 238 -40.35 3.26 0.72
CA GLU A 238 -40.67 3.45 2.14
C GLU A 238 -39.41 3.73 2.96
N PHE A 239 -39.40 4.89 3.64
CA PHE A 239 -38.32 5.29 4.54
C PHE A 239 -38.83 5.42 5.98
N ILE A 240 -38.10 4.83 6.92
CA ILE A 240 -38.34 4.95 8.36
C ILE A 240 -37.17 5.73 8.96
N ASP A 241 -37.42 6.82 9.67
CA ASP A 241 -36.34 7.56 10.34
C ASP A 241 -35.73 6.76 11.49
N LEU A 242 -34.53 7.15 11.92
CA LEU A 242 -33.76 6.37 12.89
C LEU A 242 -34.39 6.35 14.28
N GLU A 243 -35.16 7.36 14.67
CA GLU A 243 -35.85 7.36 15.96
C GLU A 243 -36.96 6.30 15.98
N ARG A 244 -37.80 6.25 14.94
CA ARG A 244 -38.80 5.19 14.80
C ARG A 244 -38.16 3.81 14.64
N TYR A 245 -37.06 3.70 13.89
CA TYR A 245 -36.32 2.44 13.74
C TYR A 245 -35.77 1.94 15.09
N ARG A 246 -35.19 2.82 15.92
CA ARG A 246 -34.69 2.47 17.25
C ARG A 246 -35.81 2.07 18.19
N GLN A 247 -36.95 2.75 18.14
CA GLN A 247 -38.13 2.33 18.90
C GLN A 247 -38.60 0.95 18.48
N TRP A 248 -38.69 0.70 17.17
CA TRP A 248 -39.08 -0.60 16.65
C TRP A 248 -38.12 -1.71 17.10
N LEU A 249 -36.80 -1.49 17.10
CA LEU A 249 -35.82 -2.46 17.62
C LEU A 249 -36.10 -2.80 19.09
N ARG A 250 -36.36 -1.80 19.93
CA ARG A 250 -36.71 -2.02 21.35
C ARG A 250 -38.00 -2.81 21.50
N ASP A 251 -39.00 -2.52 20.67
CA ASP A 251 -40.28 -3.24 20.67
C ASP A 251 -40.11 -4.71 20.23
N GLN A 252 -39.08 -5.01 19.42
CA GLN A 252 -38.67 -6.38 19.09
C GLN A 252 -37.78 -7.05 20.15
N GLY A 253 -37.45 -6.36 21.24
CA GLY A 253 -36.59 -6.88 22.31
C GLY A 253 -35.09 -6.76 22.05
N HIS A 254 -34.67 -5.95 21.08
CA HIS A 254 -33.27 -5.72 20.75
C HIS A 254 -32.69 -4.51 21.48
N ASP A 255 -31.38 -4.57 21.79
CA ASP A 255 -30.62 -3.45 22.34
C ASP A 255 -30.18 -2.50 21.21
N ASP A 256 -30.97 -1.43 21.02
CA ASP A 256 -30.68 -0.41 20.02
C ASP A 256 -29.41 0.38 20.34
N ALA A 257 -29.09 0.59 21.63
CA ALA A 257 -27.90 1.32 22.03
C ALA A 257 -26.62 0.55 21.66
N ALA A 258 -26.59 -0.77 21.89
CA ALA A 258 -25.47 -1.61 21.51
C ALA A 258 -25.26 -1.66 19.98
N LEU A 259 -26.34 -1.75 19.19
CA LEU A 259 -26.24 -1.69 17.73
C LEU A 259 -25.66 -0.35 17.26
N PHE A 260 -26.19 0.76 17.78
CA PHE A 260 -25.72 2.07 17.36
C PHE A 260 -24.30 2.38 17.83
N ALA A 261 -23.86 1.87 18.98
CA ALA A 261 -22.45 1.94 19.39
C ALA A 261 -21.53 1.20 18.42
N ARG A 262 -21.95 0.05 17.86
CA ARG A 262 -21.20 -0.66 16.81
C ARG A 262 -21.18 0.13 15.49
N ILE A 263 -22.29 0.77 15.13
CA ILE A 263 -22.37 1.65 13.95
C ILE A 263 -21.44 2.85 14.08
N GLU A 264 -21.39 3.47 15.26
CA GLU A 264 -20.50 4.60 15.54
C GLU A 264 -19.02 4.21 15.43
N ASP A 265 -18.66 3.03 15.97
CA ASP A 265 -17.31 2.46 15.85
C ASP A 265 -16.94 2.20 14.38
N LEU A 266 -17.86 1.61 13.62
CA LEU A 266 -17.73 1.38 12.17
C LEU A 266 -17.47 2.69 11.42
N VAL A 267 -18.23 3.76 11.69
CA VAL A 267 -18.07 5.07 11.03
C VAL A 267 -16.72 5.69 11.35
N ALA A 268 -16.29 5.63 12.62
CA ALA A 268 -15.00 6.16 13.05
C ALA A 268 -13.84 5.42 12.38
N LEU A 269 -13.84 4.08 12.42
CA LEU A 269 -12.81 3.24 11.80
C LEU A 269 -12.79 3.38 10.27
N THR A 270 -13.95 3.53 9.65
CA THR A 270 -14.04 3.83 8.21
C THR A 270 -13.37 5.14 7.88
N THR A 271 -13.59 6.20 8.66
CA THR A 271 -12.98 7.51 8.40
C THR A 271 -11.48 7.50 8.65
N ILE A 272 -11.02 6.85 9.72
CA ILE A 272 -9.58 6.68 10.02
C ILE A 272 -8.88 5.94 8.88
N SER A 273 -9.52 4.93 8.27
CA SER A 273 -8.91 4.17 7.16
C SER A 273 -8.49 5.02 5.95
N ALA A 274 -9.12 6.18 5.74
CA ALA A 274 -8.90 7.04 4.59
C ALA A 274 -8.19 8.38 4.92
N VAL A 275 -7.97 8.69 6.20
CA VAL A 275 -7.52 10.03 6.63
C VAL A 275 -6.18 10.42 6.01
N ASP A 276 -5.23 9.48 5.89
CA ASP A 276 -3.90 9.75 5.34
C ASP A 276 -3.98 10.06 3.85
N ALA A 277 -4.78 9.30 3.10
CA ALA A 277 -5.00 9.55 1.68
C ALA A 277 -5.65 10.93 1.47
N MET A 278 -6.62 11.31 2.30
CA MET A 278 -7.26 12.62 2.22
C MET A 278 -6.29 13.76 2.58
N ARG A 279 -5.51 13.62 3.66
CA ARG A 279 -4.50 14.61 4.07
C ARG A 279 -3.46 14.83 2.97
N HIS A 280 -2.90 13.75 2.45
CA HIS A 280 -1.88 13.79 1.41
C HIS A 280 -2.39 14.48 0.15
N ARG A 281 -3.56 14.07 -0.37
CA ARG A 281 -4.15 14.67 -1.57
C ARG A 281 -4.59 16.11 -1.36
N THR A 282 -5.02 16.48 -0.15
CA THR A 282 -5.36 17.87 0.20
C THR A 282 -4.11 18.76 0.17
N ALA A 283 -3.00 18.28 0.73
CA ALA A 283 -1.72 18.97 0.67
C ALA A 283 -1.20 19.11 -0.77
N GLU A 284 -1.25 18.03 -1.57
CA GLU A 284 -0.87 18.06 -3.00
C GLU A 284 -1.70 19.04 -3.83
N ALA A 285 -3.00 19.19 -3.51
CA ALA A 285 -3.87 20.15 -4.18
C ALA A 285 -3.56 21.61 -3.78
N GLY A 286 -2.82 21.82 -2.69
CA GLY A 286 -2.57 23.15 -2.12
C GLY A 286 -3.82 23.76 -1.47
N ALA A 287 -4.73 22.91 -0.97
CA ALA A 287 -5.95 23.37 -0.30
C ALA A 287 -5.68 23.59 1.20
N ASP A 288 -6.22 24.67 1.78
CA ASP A 288 -6.28 24.81 3.22
C ASP A 288 -7.38 23.89 3.78
N PRO A 289 -7.05 22.83 4.55
CA PRO A 289 -8.04 21.88 5.03
C PRO A 289 -9.14 22.51 5.91
N ARG A 290 -8.90 23.70 6.50
CA ARG A 290 -9.89 24.43 7.31
C ARG A 290 -11.00 25.07 6.47
N GLY A 291 -10.77 25.21 5.17
CA GLY A 291 -11.75 25.67 4.20
C GLY A 291 -12.57 24.54 3.59
N CYS A 292 -12.28 23.29 3.91
CA CYS A 292 -12.95 22.14 3.34
C CYS A 292 -13.80 21.41 4.38
N TYR A 293 -14.90 20.80 3.95
CA TYR A 293 -15.72 19.88 4.74
C TYR A 293 -16.29 18.81 3.82
N GLU A 294 -16.78 17.69 4.36
CA GLU A 294 -17.33 16.61 3.52
C GLU A 294 -18.58 16.00 4.15
N LEU A 295 -19.71 16.12 3.47
CA LEU A 295 -20.96 15.45 3.82
C LEU A 295 -21.08 14.12 3.06
N LEU A 296 -21.06 13.02 3.80
CA LEU A 296 -21.12 11.65 3.29
C LEU A 296 -22.46 11.00 3.63
N GLY A 297 -23.00 10.21 2.70
CA GLY A 297 -24.11 9.29 2.97
C GLY A 297 -23.64 7.85 3.03
N LEU A 298 -23.46 7.32 4.23
CA LEU A 298 -23.00 5.94 4.44
C LEU A 298 -24.20 4.99 4.45
N ASP A 299 -24.13 3.92 3.64
CA ASP A 299 -25.13 2.85 3.63
C ASP A 299 -24.63 1.64 4.41
N CYS A 300 -25.37 1.27 5.45
CA CYS A 300 -25.05 0.19 6.37
C CYS A 300 -26.16 -0.87 6.39
N LEU A 301 -25.83 -2.14 6.18
CA LEU A 301 -26.74 -3.27 6.34
C LEU A 301 -26.62 -3.83 7.76
N VAL A 302 -27.73 -4.27 8.36
CA VAL A 302 -27.73 -5.00 9.62
C VAL A 302 -28.11 -6.45 9.32
N ASP A 303 -27.29 -7.40 9.77
CA ASP A 303 -27.60 -8.83 9.64
C ASP A 303 -28.50 -9.35 10.77
N ASP A 304 -28.98 -10.58 10.63
CA ASP A 304 -29.87 -11.26 11.60
C ASP A 304 -29.28 -11.43 13.01
N THR A 305 -27.97 -11.26 13.18
CA THR A 305 -27.28 -11.21 14.49
C THR A 305 -27.15 -9.78 15.03
N LEU A 306 -27.77 -8.80 14.38
CA LEU A 306 -27.64 -7.37 14.61
C LEU A 306 -26.20 -6.85 14.44
N LYS A 307 -25.39 -7.48 13.60
CA LYS A 307 -24.08 -6.94 13.26
C LYS A 307 -24.22 -5.94 12.09
N PRO A 308 -23.70 -4.71 12.25
CA PRO A 308 -23.68 -3.73 11.17
C PRO A 308 -22.54 -4.01 10.18
N TRP A 309 -22.85 -3.84 8.90
CA TRP A 309 -21.94 -4.00 7.78
C TRP A 309 -21.95 -2.75 6.91
N ILE A 310 -20.78 -2.21 6.58
CA ILE A 310 -20.68 -1.11 5.61
C ILE A 310 -20.83 -1.64 4.19
N LEU A 311 -21.65 -0.98 3.38
CA LEU A 311 -21.83 -1.32 1.97
C LEU A 311 -21.12 -0.33 1.04
N GLU A 312 -21.28 0.97 1.30
CA GLU A 312 -20.66 2.05 0.53
C GLU A 312 -20.77 3.40 1.27
N CYS A 313 -19.89 4.35 0.94
CA CYS A 313 -20.03 5.76 1.28
C CYS A 313 -20.36 6.55 0.01
N ASN A 314 -21.49 7.24 0.00
CA ASN A 314 -21.90 8.05 -1.14
C ASN A 314 -21.35 9.47 -1.02
N LEU A 315 -20.59 9.90 -2.03
CA LEU A 315 -20.26 11.30 -2.26
C LEU A 315 -21.54 12.09 -2.56
N SER A 316 -21.71 13.25 -1.95
CA SER A 316 -22.85 14.14 -2.19
C SER A 316 -24.20 13.39 -2.10
N PRO A 317 -24.60 12.89 -0.91
CA PRO A 317 -25.83 12.12 -0.76
C PRO A 317 -27.06 12.88 -1.31
N SER A 318 -28.04 12.14 -1.85
CA SER A 318 -29.27 12.75 -2.39
C SER A 318 -30.04 13.51 -1.31
N LEU A 319 -30.29 14.79 -1.58
CA LEU A 319 -31.08 15.69 -0.77
C LEU A 319 -32.51 15.91 -1.29
N GLY A 320 -32.84 15.43 -2.49
CA GLY A 320 -34.21 15.43 -3.02
C GLY A 320 -35.12 14.45 -2.26
N ILE A 321 -36.44 14.65 -2.33
CA ILE A 321 -37.43 13.81 -1.64
C ILE A 321 -37.85 12.68 -2.57
N CYS A 322 -37.68 11.45 -2.13
CA CYS A 322 -37.93 10.24 -2.93
C CYS A 322 -39.21 9.51 -2.50
N ALA A 323 -39.53 9.52 -1.21
CA ALA A 323 -40.73 8.85 -0.70
C ALA A 323 -41.97 9.74 -0.90
N ALA A 324 -43.15 9.14 -1.10
CA ALA A 324 -44.40 9.87 -1.11
C ALA A 324 -44.67 10.49 0.29
N PRO A 325 -45.42 11.59 0.41
CA PRO A 325 -45.64 12.27 1.69
C PRO A 325 -46.21 11.36 2.79
N GLU A 326 -47.02 10.37 2.42
CA GLU A 326 -47.66 9.40 3.32
C GLU A 326 -46.72 8.25 3.73
N THR A 327 -45.68 7.98 2.94
CA THR A 327 -44.79 6.81 3.09
C THR A 327 -43.38 7.18 3.56
N GLY A 328 -43.23 8.40 4.09
CA GLY A 328 -41.98 8.91 4.68
C GLY A 328 -41.49 10.23 4.10
N GLY A 329 -42.06 10.73 3.00
CA GLY A 329 -41.56 11.93 2.30
C GLY A 329 -41.55 13.21 3.15
N ARG A 330 -42.56 13.43 4.01
CA ARG A 330 -42.57 14.59 4.93
C ARG A 330 -41.46 14.53 5.96
N VAL A 331 -41.19 13.34 6.49
CA VAL A 331 -40.11 13.09 7.44
C VAL A 331 -38.76 13.21 6.74
N GLU A 332 -38.67 12.70 5.50
CA GLU A 332 -37.49 12.84 4.66
C GLU A 332 -37.13 14.30 4.44
N GLU A 333 -38.13 15.15 4.15
CA GLU A 333 -37.95 16.58 3.99
C GLU A 333 -37.48 17.27 5.27
N ALA A 334 -38.12 16.99 6.41
CA ALA A 334 -37.73 17.58 7.69
C ALA A 334 -36.31 17.18 8.11
N VAL A 335 -35.95 15.90 7.99
CA VAL A 335 -34.63 15.38 8.37
C VAL A 335 -33.53 15.96 7.48
N LYS A 336 -33.75 16.02 6.15
CA LYS A 336 -32.75 16.56 5.21
C LYS A 336 -32.60 18.08 5.31
N GLY A 337 -33.70 18.80 5.53
CA GLY A 337 -33.66 20.24 5.79
C GLY A 337 -32.87 20.56 7.06
N GLY A 338 -33.18 19.86 8.16
CA GLY A 338 -32.45 19.99 9.42
C GLY A 338 -30.96 19.63 9.29
N LEU A 339 -30.65 18.53 8.59
CA LEU A 339 -29.27 18.10 8.32
C LEU A 339 -28.44 19.20 7.67
N VAL A 340 -28.97 19.83 6.62
CA VAL A 340 -28.24 20.86 5.86
C VAL A 340 -28.14 22.15 6.68
N HIS A 341 -29.21 22.55 7.36
CA HIS A 341 -29.21 23.70 8.26
C HIS A 341 -28.13 23.55 9.34
N ASP A 342 -28.14 22.44 10.07
CA ASP A 342 -27.19 22.18 11.15
C ASP A 342 -25.75 22.05 10.64
N MET A 343 -25.55 21.51 9.43
CA MET A 343 -24.23 21.44 8.79
C MET A 343 -23.71 22.85 8.48
N VAL A 344 -24.54 23.73 7.90
CA VAL A 344 -24.18 25.12 7.57
C VAL A 344 -23.73 25.87 8.84
N SER A 345 -24.44 25.67 9.95
CA SER A 345 -24.08 26.25 11.26
C SER A 345 -22.81 25.61 11.85
N LEU A 346 -22.68 24.29 11.83
CA LEU A 346 -21.54 23.56 12.38
C LEU A 346 -20.22 24.01 11.71
N VAL A 347 -20.18 24.02 10.38
CA VAL A 347 -18.98 24.39 9.60
C VAL A 347 -18.75 25.91 9.51
N ASP A 348 -19.63 26.69 10.13
CA ASP A 348 -19.57 28.15 10.22
C ASP A 348 -19.48 28.85 8.86
N ILE A 349 -20.34 28.44 7.91
CA ILE A 349 -20.44 29.14 6.61
C ILE A 349 -20.87 30.62 6.81
N PRO A 350 -21.85 30.93 7.67
CA PRO A 350 -22.21 32.32 7.97
C PRO A 350 -21.08 33.12 8.63
N GLY A 351 -20.00 32.49 9.10
CA GLY A 351 -18.83 33.16 9.68
C GLY A 351 -19.21 34.03 10.88
N GLU A 352 -20.01 33.48 11.78
CA GLU A 352 -20.52 34.12 12.99
C GLU A 352 -19.64 33.83 14.21
N ALA A 353 -18.69 32.90 14.10
CA ALA A 353 -17.76 32.62 15.18
C ALA A 353 -16.75 33.77 15.36
N ASP A 354 -16.57 34.21 16.61
CA ASP A 354 -15.47 35.09 16.97
C ASP A 354 -14.14 34.39 16.68
N VAL A 355 -13.27 35.04 15.91
CA VAL A 355 -11.91 34.55 15.69
C VAL A 355 -11.20 34.56 17.05
N ALA A 356 -10.72 33.40 17.50
CA ALA A 356 -9.97 33.29 18.75
C ALA A 356 -8.89 34.37 18.82
N ALA A 357 -8.78 35.04 19.97
CA ALA A 357 -7.88 36.19 20.16
C ALA A 357 -6.44 35.87 19.71
N GLU A 358 -5.84 36.77 18.94
CA GLU A 358 -4.42 36.70 18.56
C GLU A 358 -3.56 36.59 19.83
N GLY A 359 -2.86 35.46 20.01
CA GLY A 359 -1.94 35.22 21.14
C GLY A 359 -2.25 34.01 22.04
N ALA A 360 -3.32 33.25 21.80
CA ALA A 360 -3.56 31.98 22.49
C ALA A 360 -2.54 30.90 22.07
N ASP A 361 -2.14 30.04 23.02
CA ASP A 361 -1.36 28.83 22.73
C ASP A 361 -2.11 27.92 21.74
N ASP A 362 -1.39 27.21 20.88
CA ASP A 362 -1.96 26.43 19.77
C ASP A 362 -2.95 25.38 20.27
N ALA A 363 -2.66 24.72 21.40
CA ALA A 363 -3.56 23.73 21.99
C ALA A 363 -4.87 24.36 22.50
N ALA A 364 -4.79 25.52 23.17
CA ALA A 364 -5.96 26.22 23.66
C ALA A 364 -6.88 26.68 22.51
N ARG A 365 -6.28 27.11 21.39
CA ARG A 365 -7.03 27.46 20.17
C ARG A 365 -7.73 26.25 19.56
N LEU A 366 -7.04 25.11 19.43
CA LEU A 366 -7.64 23.88 18.90
C LEU A 366 -8.87 23.44 19.71
N VAL A 367 -8.77 23.54 21.04
CA VAL A 367 -9.90 23.22 21.95
C VAL A 367 -11.04 24.20 21.77
N ALA A 368 -10.76 25.51 21.80
CA ALA A 368 -11.78 26.54 21.64
C ALA A 368 -12.53 26.38 20.29
N ASP A 369 -11.80 26.12 19.21
CA ASP A 369 -12.39 25.86 17.88
C ASP A 369 -13.29 24.62 17.89
N ALA A 370 -12.87 23.53 18.54
CA ALA A 370 -13.64 22.30 18.65
C ALA A 370 -14.87 22.43 19.56
N GLU A 371 -14.79 23.21 20.62
CA GLU A 371 -15.92 23.50 21.52
C GLU A 371 -16.93 24.44 20.86
N ALA A 372 -16.46 25.48 20.16
CA ALA A 372 -17.31 26.39 19.40
C ALA A 372 -18.06 25.64 18.28
N GLU A 373 -17.37 24.73 17.57
CA GLU A 373 -18.02 23.84 16.60
C GLU A 373 -19.06 22.94 17.27
N GLN A 374 -18.73 22.33 18.41
CA GLN A 374 -19.65 21.48 19.14
C GLN A 374 -20.90 22.23 19.65
N ALA A 375 -20.77 23.51 20.00
CA ALA A 375 -21.88 24.36 20.41
C ALA A 375 -22.88 24.63 19.27
N ARG A 376 -22.41 24.62 18.01
CA ARG A 376 -23.23 24.81 16.79
C ARG A 376 -23.67 23.51 16.14
N ALA A 377 -23.46 22.36 16.80
CA ALA A 377 -23.61 21.08 16.14
C ALA A 377 -25.05 20.66 15.83
N GLY A 378 -26.06 21.26 16.47
CA GLY A 378 -27.46 20.86 16.27
C GLY A 378 -27.65 19.34 16.46
N GLY A 379 -28.18 18.68 15.43
CA GLY A 379 -28.36 17.23 15.38
C GLY A 379 -27.08 16.41 15.17
N PHE A 380 -25.92 17.03 14.94
CA PHE A 380 -24.64 16.33 14.82
C PHE A 380 -24.04 15.97 16.18
N ARG A 381 -23.51 14.76 16.28
CA ARG A 381 -22.75 14.28 17.45
C ARG A 381 -21.32 13.98 17.05
N ARG A 382 -20.34 14.56 17.75
CA ARG A 382 -18.92 14.30 17.51
C ARG A 382 -18.59 12.84 17.79
N LEU A 383 -17.95 12.18 16.82
CA LEU A 383 -17.38 10.84 16.91
C LEU A 383 -15.88 10.89 17.12
N LEU A 384 -15.18 11.76 16.37
CA LEU A 384 -13.75 11.96 16.48
C LEU A 384 -13.43 13.44 16.70
N PRO A 385 -12.49 13.78 17.60
CA PRO A 385 -11.88 12.88 18.58
C PRO A 385 -12.93 12.29 19.54
N ALA A 386 -12.76 11.01 19.89
CA ALA A 386 -13.66 10.30 20.79
C ALA A 386 -13.44 10.73 22.24
N THR A 387 -14.41 10.45 23.12
CA THR A 387 -14.26 10.62 24.58
C THR A 387 -13.18 9.71 25.17
N ASP A 388 -12.92 8.59 24.49
CA ASP A 388 -11.91 7.58 24.76
C ASP A 388 -10.91 7.48 23.58
N PRO A 389 -10.00 8.46 23.38
CA PRO A 389 -9.15 8.47 22.18
C PRO A 389 -8.25 7.25 22.03
N GLU A 390 -7.79 6.67 23.15
CA GLU A 390 -6.97 5.45 23.20
C GLU A 390 -7.61 4.27 22.45
N ARG A 391 -8.95 4.21 22.44
CA ARG A 391 -9.72 3.18 21.72
C ARG A 391 -9.44 3.17 20.21
N TYR A 392 -9.06 4.32 19.64
CA TYR A 392 -8.84 4.49 18.20
C TYR A 392 -7.37 4.71 17.83
N LEU A 393 -6.49 4.98 18.80
CA LEU A 393 -5.09 5.30 18.58
C LEU A 393 -4.32 4.26 17.72
N PRO A 394 -4.48 2.93 17.94
CA PRO A 394 -3.79 1.91 17.14
C PRO A 394 -4.23 1.87 15.66
N TYR A 395 -5.41 2.43 15.34
CA TYR A 395 -5.96 2.42 13.98
C TYR A 395 -5.47 3.59 13.13
N PHE A 396 -4.82 4.60 13.71
CA PHE A 396 -4.08 5.57 12.90
C PHE A 396 -2.79 4.94 12.37
N THR A 397 -2.35 5.35 11.19
CA THR A 397 -0.99 5.02 10.73
C THR A 397 0.01 5.68 11.67
N LEU A 398 -0.09 7.01 11.79
CA LEU A 398 0.50 7.81 12.86
C LEU A 398 -0.36 9.07 13.00
N PRO A 399 -0.98 9.35 14.17
CA PRO A 399 -1.76 10.57 14.36
C PRO A 399 -0.84 11.81 14.33
N THR A 400 -1.38 12.94 13.86
CA THR A 400 -0.63 14.20 13.83
C THR A 400 -0.48 14.79 15.24
N PRO A 401 0.49 15.68 15.49
CA PRO A 401 0.60 16.37 16.77
C PRO A 401 -0.70 17.09 17.17
N ALA A 402 -1.37 17.72 16.21
CA ALA A 402 -2.64 18.40 16.44
C ALA A 402 -3.77 17.42 16.84
N ASP A 403 -3.82 16.22 16.23
CA ASP A 403 -4.79 15.18 16.62
C ASP A 403 -4.62 14.79 18.09
N LEU A 404 -3.37 14.53 18.50
CA LEU A 404 -3.03 14.14 19.87
C LEU A 404 -3.34 15.25 20.86
N GLN A 405 -2.89 16.48 20.58
CA GLN A 405 -3.13 17.64 21.44
C GLN A 405 -4.63 17.89 21.66
N LEU A 406 -5.42 17.88 20.59
CA LEU A 406 -6.86 18.09 20.70
C LEU A 406 -7.52 16.93 21.48
N ALA A 407 -7.12 15.69 21.20
CA ALA A 407 -7.66 14.52 21.86
C ALA A 407 -7.36 14.52 23.37
N GLU A 408 -6.12 14.78 23.77
CA GLU A 408 -5.69 14.88 25.17
C GLU A 408 -6.44 15.98 25.92
N ALA A 409 -6.52 17.16 25.31
CA ALA A 409 -7.15 18.32 25.94
C ALA A 409 -8.65 18.10 26.16
N LEU A 410 -9.37 17.57 25.17
CA LEU A 410 -10.80 17.25 25.31
C LEU A 410 -11.05 16.06 26.24
N ALA A 411 -10.13 15.11 26.31
CA ALA A 411 -10.20 13.94 27.20
C ALA A 411 -9.80 14.25 28.64
N GLY A 412 -9.15 15.40 28.88
CA GLY A 412 -8.64 15.83 30.19
C GLY A 412 -7.52 14.94 30.74
N ARG A 413 -6.81 14.20 29.88
CA ARG A 413 -5.74 13.26 30.28
C ARG A 413 -4.72 13.08 29.16
N SER A 414 -3.47 12.79 29.54
CA SER A 414 -2.40 12.43 28.59
C SER A 414 -2.67 11.08 27.95
N LEU A 415 -2.34 10.96 26.67
CA LEU A 415 -2.42 9.70 25.94
C LEU A 415 -1.12 8.89 26.10
N PRO A 416 -1.17 7.56 25.89
CA PRO A 416 0.01 6.73 25.86
C PRO A 416 1.02 7.22 24.81
N ALA A 417 2.30 7.15 25.14
CA ALA A 417 3.38 7.48 24.21
C ALA A 417 3.31 6.54 23.00
N LEU A 418 3.48 7.11 21.81
CA LEU A 418 3.46 6.36 20.56
C LEU A 418 4.81 5.67 20.36
N GLN A 419 4.84 4.36 20.52
CA GLN A 419 6.02 3.55 20.22
C GLN A 419 5.89 2.95 18.82
N LEU A 420 6.98 3.02 18.06
CA LEU A 420 7.05 2.48 16.71
C LEU A 420 7.97 1.28 16.67
N GLN A 421 7.71 0.36 15.76
CA GLN A 421 8.54 -0.79 15.51
C GLN A 421 8.75 -0.98 14.01
N ARG A 422 9.83 -1.70 13.67
CA ARG A 422 10.16 -2.11 12.31
C ARG A 422 9.04 -2.96 11.73
N ARG A 423 8.72 -2.75 10.46
CA ARG A 423 7.74 -3.54 9.72
C ARG A 423 8.35 -3.99 8.39
N HIS A 424 8.72 -5.27 8.31
CA HIS A 424 9.31 -5.90 7.10
C HIS A 424 10.60 -5.25 6.58
N VAL A 425 11.42 -4.68 7.48
CA VAL A 425 12.68 -4.03 7.11
C VAL A 425 13.88 -4.82 7.63
N ALA A 426 14.87 -5.01 6.77
CA ALA A 426 16.23 -5.41 7.16
C ALA A 426 17.11 -4.16 7.26
N GLU A 427 17.89 -4.07 8.33
CA GLU A 427 18.87 -3.00 8.58
C GLU A 427 20.26 -3.48 8.16
N LEU A 428 20.98 -2.62 7.46
CA LEU A 428 22.33 -2.88 6.98
C LEU A 428 23.21 -1.72 7.45
N VAL A 429 24.31 -2.04 8.11
CA VAL A 429 25.20 -1.04 8.71
C VAL A 429 26.59 -1.24 8.14
N ASP A 430 27.19 -0.14 7.68
CA ASP A 430 28.57 -0.08 7.21
C ASP A 430 29.22 1.17 7.81
N GLU A 431 30.28 0.97 8.60
CA GLU A 431 30.92 1.99 9.42
C GLU A 431 29.90 2.79 10.28
N GLU A 432 29.58 4.02 9.89
CA GLU A 432 28.62 4.92 10.56
C GLU A 432 27.34 5.16 9.74
N ARG A 433 27.14 4.42 8.63
CA ARG A 433 25.99 4.59 7.72
C ARG A 433 24.99 3.45 7.88
N LEU A 434 23.71 3.81 7.80
CA LEU A 434 22.58 2.90 7.84
C LEU A 434 21.91 2.84 6.46
N ALA A 435 21.56 1.64 6.01
CA ALA A 435 20.60 1.44 4.94
C ALA A 435 19.44 0.55 5.39
N LEU A 436 18.29 0.77 4.75
CA LEU A 436 17.06 0.06 5.02
C LEU A 436 16.63 -0.69 3.76
N TYR A 437 16.29 -1.96 3.91
CA TYR A 437 15.76 -2.78 2.84
C TYR A 437 14.35 -3.27 3.16
N ASP A 438 13.37 -2.87 2.35
CA ASP A 438 11.98 -3.35 2.46
C ASP A 438 11.86 -4.75 1.84
N THR A 439 11.76 -5.75 2.71
CA THR A 439 11.69 -7.18 2.33
C THR A 439 10.37 -7.60 1.66
N ARG A 440 9.40 -6.69 1.50
CA ARG A 440 8.18 -6.93 0.71
C ARG A 440 8.28 -6.37 -0.70
N SER A 441 8.78 -5.14 -0.82
CA SER A 441 8.83 -4.44 -2.11
C SER A 441 10.17 -4.53 -2.82
N GLY A 442 11.21 -5.00 -2.12
CA GLY A 442 12.58 -5.03 -2.61
C GLY A 442 13.23 -3.64 -2.70
N ARG A 443 12.59 -2.60 -2.16
CA ARG A 443 13.11 -1.23 -2.19
C ARG A 443 14.23 -1.05 -1.18
N TYR A 444 15.29 -0.39 -1.63
CA TYR A 444 16.46 -0.05 -0.84
C TYR A 444 16.49 1.46 -0.58
N TYR A 445 16.80 1.84 0.66
CA TYR A 445 16.84 3.23 1.12
C TYR A 445 18.17 3.51 1.80
N LEU A 446 18.80 4.61 1.42
CA LEU A 446 20.00 5.13 2.07
C LEU A 446 19.66 6.47 2.75
N PRO A 447 19.14 6.44 3.99
CA PRO A 447 18.79 7.66 4.72
C PRO A 447 20.01 8.56 4.92
N ASN A 448 19.77 9.88 4.99
CA ASN A 448 20.77 10.81 5.51
C ASN A 448 20.91 10.66 7.03
N ASP A 449 21.92 11.29 7.63
CA ASP A 449 22.27 11.11 9.05
C ASP A 449 21.10 11.40 10.00
N THR A 450 20.36 12.50 9.76
CA THR A 450 19.18 12.86 10.58
C THR A 450 18.09 11.80 10.49
N ALA A 451 17.80 11.29 9.29
CA ALA A 451 16.85 10.22 9.10
C ALA A 451 17.37 8.91 9.73
N ALA A 452 18.63 8.54 9.53
CA ALA A 452 19.22 7.36 10.14
C ALA A 452 19.09 7.38 11.68
N LEU A 453 19.42 8.51 12.32
CA LEU A 453 19.24 8.67 13.77
C LEU A 453 17.77 8.65 14.19
N THR A 454 16.88 9.30 13.43
CA THR A 454 15.42 9.25 13.67
C THR A 454 14.90 7.82 13.64
N TRP A 455 15.36 7.02 12.67
CA TRP A 455 15.02 5.61 12.54
C TRP A 455 15.52 4.80 13.74
N LEU A 456 16.80 4.93 14.10
CA LEU A 456 17.40 4.21 15.22
C LEU A 456 16.63 4.48 16.52
N LEU A 457 16.45 5.76 16.88
CA LEU A 457 15.74 6.16 18.09
C LEU A 457 14.27 5.67 18.10
N ALA A 458 13.57 5.73 16.96
CA ALA A 458 12.21 5.21 16.85
C ALA A 458 12.15 3.70 17.09
N THR A 459 13.08 2.94 16.50
CA THR A 459 13.11 1.47 16.66
C THR A 459 13.65 1.01 18.01
N GLU A 460 14.32 1.88 18.76
CA GLU A 460 14.66 1.70 20.18
C GLU A 460 13.49 2.01 21.13
N GLY A 461 12.37 2.50 20.59
CA GLY A 461 11.12 2.70 21.32
C GLY A 461 10.93 4.10 21.89
N LEU A 462 11.73 5.09 21.48
CA LEU A 462 11.47 6.49 21.79
C LEU A 462 10.24 6.96 21.00
N ASP A 463 9.40 7.76 21.66
CA ASP A 463 8.27 8.41 21.00
C ASP A 463 8.73 9.59 20.11
N PRO A 464 7.91 10.03 19.14
CA PRO A 464 8.27 11.09 18.22
C PRO A 464 8.69 12.43 18.88
N ALA A 465 8.16 12.77 20.07
CA ALA A 465 8.55 13.98 20.77
C ALA A 465 9.93 13.83 21.42
N ALA A 466 10.19 12.68 22.06
CA ALA A 466 11.50 12.36 22.64
C ALA A 466 12.61 12.33 21.58
N ILE A 467 12.31 11.81 20.37
CA ILE A 467 13.25 11.81 19.23
C ILE A 467 13.62 13.25 18.83
N ALA A 468 12.62 14.13 18.71
CA ALA A 468 12.87 15.53 18.38
C ALA A 468 13.73 16.25 19.42
N ASP A 469 13.51 15.95 20.71
CA ASP A 469 14.31 16.51 21.81
C ASP A 469 15.77 15.99 21.80
N GLU A 470 16.00 14.74 21.41
CA GLU A 470 17.35 14.18 21.27
C GLU A 470 18.09 14.80 20.08
N LEU A 471 17.44 14.91 18.92
CA LEU A 471 18.00 15.58 17.76
C LEU A 471 18.31 17.06 18.03
N ALA A 472 17.46 17.74 18.81
CA ALA A 472 17.67 19.12 19.23
C ALA A 472 18.92 19.26 20.11
N ARG A 473 19.12 18.31 21.04
CA ARG A 473 20.32 18.26 21.89
C ARG A 473 21.57 18.01 21.06
N ALA A 474 21.57 16.99 20.20
CA ALA A 474 22.69 16.69 19.32
C ALA A 474 23.07 17.87 18.41
N THR A 475 22.08 18.59 17.85
CA THR A 475 22.33 19.76 17.00
C THR A 475 22.90 20.94 17.79
N SER A 476 22.44 21.12 19.04
CA SER A 476 22.95 22.18 19.94
C SER A 476 24.41 21.90 20.34
N ASP A 477 24.74 20.65 20.66
CA ASP A 477 26.09 20.24 21.05
C ASP A 477 27.09 20.38 19.90
N ALA A 478 26.63 20.20 18.65
CA ALA A 478 27.41 20.48 17.44
C ALA A 478 27.55 21.98 17.10
N GLY A 479 26.96 22.88 17.90
CA GLY A 479 27.05 24.34 17.69
C GLY A 479 26.13 24.90 16.61
N GLY A 480 25.13 24.14 16.15
CA GLY A 480 24.16 24.58 15.14
C GLY A 480 22.96 25.33 15.73
N PRO A 481 22.28 26.19 14.96
CA PRO A 481 21.01 26.79 15.38
C PRO A 481 19.90 25.73 15.44
N VAL A 482 19.07 25.76 16.51
CA VAL A 482 18.01 24.76 16.72
C VAL A 482 16.63 25.40 16.76
N GLU A 483 15.86 25.20 15.69
CA GLU A 483 14.42 25.48 15.67
C GLU A 483 13.63 24.24 16.10
N ARG A 484 13.41 24.07 17.41
CA ARG A 484 12.77 22.86 17.98
C ARG A 484 11.41 22.51 17.35
N SER A 485 10.61 23.52 17.02
CA SER A 485 9.29 23.34 16.40
C SER A 485 9.37 22.90 14.93
N ALA A 486 10.40 23.32 14.19
CA ALA A 486 10.67 22.81 12.85
C ALA A 486 11.15 21.36 12.92
N LEU A 487 12.11 21.08 13.80
CA LEU A 487 12.66 19.73 13.99
C LEU A 487 11.58 18.71 14.41
N ARG A 488 10.70 19.08 15.34
CA ARG A 488 9.57 18.23 15.74
C ARG A 488 8.63 17.93 14.56
N ARG A 489 8.41 18.90 13.68
CA ARG A 489 7.59 18.72 12.46
C ARG A 489 8.27 17.77 11.49
N ASP A 490 9.57 17.93 11.29
CA ASP A 490 10.35 17.10 10.38
C ASP A 490 10.39 15.64 10.87
N VAL A 491 10.65 15.41 12.16
CA VAL A 491 10.57 14.07 12.78
C VAL A 491 9.20 13.44 12.55
N TRP A 492 8.11 14.17 12.82
CA TRP A 492 6.76 13.63 12.63
C TRP A 492 6.48 13.30 11.16
N ASN A 493 6.89 14.16 10.23
CA ASN A 493 6.71 13.93 8.80
C ASN A 493 7.50 12.70 8.34
N THR A 494 8.77 12.58 8.74
CA THR A 494 9.62 11.43 8.40
C THR A 494 9.04 10.12 8.94
N LEU A 495 8.64 10.09 10.22
CA LEU A 495 8.04 8.89 10.82
C LEU A 495 6.68 8.55 10.19
N HIS A 496 5.87 9.56 9.88
CA HIS A 496 4.59 9.36 9.21
C HIS A 496 4.78 8.76 7.81
N ASP A 497 5.74 9.27 7.03
CA ASP A 497 6.05 8.71 5.72
C ASP A 497 6.52 7.26 5.79
N TRP A 498 7.38 6.91 6.75
CA TRP A 498 7.79 5.52 6.97
C TRP A 498 6.67 4.60 7.46
N CYS A 499 5.75 5.11 8.29
CA CYS A 499 4.57 4.34 8.66
C CYS A 499 3.64 4.11 7.45
N ARG A 500 3.49 5.12 6.59
CA ARG A 500 2.64 5.07 5.39
C ARG A 500 3.22 4.16 4.30
N THR A 501 4.53 4.17 4.09
CA THR A 501 5.20 3.21 3.18
C THR A 501 5.29 1.81 3.81
N GLY A 502 5.04 1.70 5.11
CA GLY A 502 5.01 0.45 5.85
C GLY A 502 6.39 -0.06 6.26
N LEU A 503 7.39 0.83 6.35
CA LEU A 503 8.69 0.54 6.96
C LEU A 503 8.61 0.51 8.49
N LEU A 504 7.73 1.34 9.07
CA LEU A 504 7.39 1.36 10.49
C LEU A 504 5.90 1.03 10.70
N CYS A 505 5.55 0.60 11.90
CA CYS A 505 4.18 0.60 12.39
C CYS A 505 4.15 0.91 13.89
N GLN A 506 2.98 1.27 14.41
CA GLN A 506 2.77 1.37 15.85
C GLN A 506 2.97 -0.01 16.50
N GLN A 507 3.71 -0.04 17.61
CA GLN A 507 4.02 -1.26 18.33
C GLN A 507 2.75 -1.85 18.97
N GLY A 508 2.43 -3.09 18.62
CA GLY A 508 1.42 -3.89 19.30
C GLY A 508 2.02 -4.78 20.40
N THR A 509 1.22 -5.21 21.37
CA THR A 509 1.58 -6.34 22.25
C THR A 509 1.65 -7.63 21.41
N SER A 510 2.86 -8.03 21.01
CA SER A 510 3.17 -9.23 20.19
C SER A 510 2.85 -10.54 20.94
N PRO A 511 2.61 -11.71 20.27
CA PRO A 511 3.60 -12.31 19.35
C PRO A 511 3.08 -13.00 18.06
N ALA A 512 4.06 -13.18 17.16
CA ALA A 512 4.27 -14.26 16.18
C ALA A 512 3.74 -14.10 14.74
N ALA A 513 4.69 -14.23 13.79
CA ALA A 513 4.51 -14.23 12.35
C ALA A 513 3.65 -15.41 11.86
N LEU A 514 2.72 -15.14 10.95
CA LEU A 514 1.98 -16.15 10.20
C LEU A 514 2.79 -16.64 8.98
N PRO A 515 2.58 -17.89 8.52
CA PRO A 515 3.24 -18.42 7.33
C PRO A 515 2.67 -17.79 6.04
N ARG A 516 3.51 -17.71 5.01
CA ARG A 516 3.13 -17.32 3.65
C ARG A 516 2.47 -18.51 2.94
N GLU A 517 1.28 -18.29 2.37
CA GLU A 517 0.67 -19.20 1.40
C GLU A 517 1.20 -18.86 0.01
N ASP A 518 2.11 -19.71 -0.48
CA ASP A 518 2.45 -19.80 -1.89
C ASP A 518 1.40 -20.67 -2.59
N GLU A 519 0.70 -20.13 -3.58
CA GLU A 519 0.33 -20.82 -4.82
C GLU A 519 -0.45 -19.85 -5.74
N ARG A 520 0.18 -19.42 -6.84
CA ARG A 520 -0.47 -18.57 -7.87
C ARG A 520 -0.93 -19.45 -9.02
N HIS A 521 -2.24 -19.69 -9.11
CA HIS A 521 -2.87 -20.31 -10.27
C HIS A 521 -2.93 -19.33 -11.45
N ALA A 522 -2.28 -19.70 -12.56
CA ALA A 522 -2.30 -18.94 -13.80
C ALA A 522 -3.55 -19.27 -14.64
N GLN A 523 -4.13 -18.22 -15.25
CA GLN A 523 -5.22 -18.30 -16.21
C GLN A 523 -4.77 -18.99 -17.50
N VAL A 524 -5.44 -20.09 -17.86
CA VAL A 524 -5.20 -20.87 -19.09
C VAL A 524 -5.87 -20.19 -20.29
N LEU A 525 -5.08 -19.69 -21.23
CA LEU A 525 -5.56 -19.29 -22.55
C LEU A 525 -5.75 -20.52 -23.46
N PRO A 526 -6.73 -20.51 -24.38
CA PRO A 526 -6.92 -21.60 -25.33
C PRO A 526 -5.70 -21.72 -26.26
N PRO A 527 -5.34 -22.95 -26.72
CA PRO A 527 -4.15 -23.18 -27.51
C PRO A 527 -4.23 -22.44 -28.84
N VAL A 528 -3.38 -21.44 -29.00
CA VAL A 528 -3.20 -20.75 -30.28
C VAL A 528 -2.35 -21.65 -31.17
N SER A 529 -2.95 -22.18 -32.24
CA SER A 529 -2.21 -22.99 -33.21
C SER A 529 -1.25 -22.08 -33.99
N SER A 530 0.04 -22.13 -33.65
CA SER A 530 1.09 -21.51 -34.46
C SER A 530 1.52 -22.46 -35.58
N SER A 531 1.50 -22.00 -36.83
CA SER A 531 1.94 -22.74 -38.02
C SER A 531 3.47 -22.71 -38.27
N GLY A 532 4.25 -22.39 -37.24
CA GLY A 532 5.72 -22.32 -37.29
C GLY A 532 6.38 -23.67 -37.00
N ARG A 533 7.64 -23.86 -37.43
CA ARG A 533 8.47 -24.98 -36.95
C ARG A 533 9.03 -24.62 -35.57
N PRO A 534 8.92 -25.48 -34.54
CA PRO A 534 9.47 -25.19 -33.23
C PRO A 534 11.01 -25.12 -33.30
N MET A 535 11.57 -24.18 -32.56
CA MET A 535 13.02 -24.03 -32.37
C MET A 535 13.39 -24.42 -30.95
N ARG A 536 14.54 -25.04 -30.74
CA ARG A 536 15.13 -25.26 -29.43
C ARG A 536 15.93 -24.03 -29.06
N LEU A 537 15.51 -23.35 -28.01
CA LEU A 537 16.24 -22.28 -27.37
C LEU A 537 16.93 -22.84 -26.12
N GLN A 538 18.21 -22.54 -25.93
CA GLN A 538 19.01 -23.05 -24.80
C GLN A 538 19.68 -21.91 -24.04
N LEU A 539 19.61 -21.96 -22.71
CA LEU A 539 20.35 -21.09 -21.79
C LEU A 539 20.63 -21.86 -20.50
N ASP A 540 21.86 -21.81 -19.98
CA ASP A 540 22.24 -22.51 -18.74
C ASP A 540 21.90 -24.02 -18.72
N GLY A 541 22.05 -24.71 -19.85
CA GLY A 541 21.68 -26.13 -19.96
C GLY A 541 20.17 -26.42 -19.88
N ARG A 542 19.33 -25.40 -19.69
CA ARG A 542 17.88 -25.49 -19.81
C ARG A 542 17.46 -25.30 -21.27
N HIS A 543 16.34 -25.91 -21.63
CA HIS A 543 15.86 -25.94 -23.00
C HIS A 543 14.38 -25.56 -23.07
N TRP A 544 14.02 -24.75 -24.06
CA TRP A 544 12.66 -24.34 -24.35
C TRP A 544 12.32 -24.64 -25.80
N ALA A 545 11.04 -24.94 -26.06
CA ALA A 545 10.49 -24.98 -27.40
C ALA A 545 9.96 -23.58 -27.76
N LEU A 546 10.70 -22.84 -28.59
CA LEU A 546 10.31 -21.52 -29.06
C LEU A 546 9.55 -21.61 -30.39
N ASP A 547 8.25 -21.30 -30.36
CA ASP A 547 7.39 -21.15 -31.53
C ASP A 547 7.38 -19.71 -32.03
N VAL A 548 8.00 -19.48 -33.18
CA VAL A 548 8.04 -18.17 -33.84
C VAL A 548 7.58 -18.34 -35.29
N GLY A 549 6.64 -17.50 -35.72
CA GLY A 549 6.20 -17.47 -37.11
C GLY A 549 7.33 -17.12 -38.08
N LYS A 550 7.33 -17.69 -39.29
CA LYS A 550 8.31 -17.36 -40.34
C LYS A 550 8.36 -15.84 -40.60
N GLY A 551 9.54 -15.29 -40.86
CA GLY A 551 9.74 -13.88 -41.24
C GLY A 551 10.66 -13.08 -40.31
N PRO A 552 10.48 -11.75 -40.21
CA PRO A 552 11.45 -10.84 -39.56
C PRO A 552 11.73 -11.15 -38.07
N ALA A 553 10.73 -11.64 -37.33
CA ALA A 553 10.90 -12.03 -35.92
C ALA A 553 11.86 -13.23 -35.78
N MET A 554 11.72 -14.26 -36.63
CA MET A 554 12.65 -15.40 -36.63
C MET A 554 14.06 -14.94 -37.00
N ALA A 555 14.22 -14.16 -38.07
CA ALA A 555 15.53 -13.65 -38.48
C ALA A 555 16.20 -12.83 -37.36
N ARG A 556 15.43 -11.99 -36.66
CA ARG A 556 15.93 -11.20 -35.53
C ARG A 556 16.35 -12.06 -34.36
N LEU A 557 15.58 -13.09 -34.01
CA LEU A 557 15.89 -13.99 -32.90
C LEU A 557 17.06 -14.93 -33.23
N THR A 558 17.18 -15.40 -34.47
CA THR A 558 18.36 -16.13 -34.94
C THR A 558 19.62 -15.27 -34.85
N ALA A 559 19.55 -14.00 -35.27
CA ALA A 559 20.67 -13.07 -35.15
C ALA A 559 21.01 -12.73 -33.69
N TRP A 560 20.04 -12.81 -32.76
CA TRP A 560 20.23 -12.48 -31.34
C TRP A 560 20.75 -13.66 -30.51
N PHE A 561 20.24 -14.88 -30.75
CA PHE A 561 20.60 -16.06 -29.96
C PHE A 561 21.71 -16.89 -30.61
N GLY A 562 21.97 -16.73 -31.91
CA GLY A 562 23.02 -17.45 -32.63
C GLY A 562 22.89 -18.97 -32.45
N ALA A 563 23.98 -19.62 -32.04
CA ALA A 563 24.04 -21.06 -31.81
C ALA A 563 23.09 -21.57 -30.71
N ARG A 564 22.59 -20.69 -29.83
CA ARG A 564 21.64 -21.04 -28.76
C ARG A 564 20.23 -21.31 -29.26
N LEU A 565 19.97 -21.00 -30.54
CA LEU A 565 18.69 -21.26 -31.21
C LEU A 565 18.90 -22.25 -32.37
N SER A 566 18.36 -23.46 -32.22
CA SER A 566 18.51 -24.55 -33.21
C SER A 566 17.16 -25.15 -33.62
N PRO A 567 17.05 -25.80 -34.80
CA PRO A 567 15.80 -26.46 -35.18
C PRO A 567 15.41 -27.59 -34.21
N LEU A 568 14.11 -27.71 -33.90
CA LEU A 568 13.57 -28.76 -33.04
C LEU A 568 12.47 -29.55 -33.77
N ASP A 569 12.41 -30.86 -33.55
CA ASP A 569 11.30 -31.67 -34.05
C ASP A 569 10.07 -31.58 -33.13
N ASP A 570 8.87 -31.79 -33.69
CA ASP A 570 7.61 -31.60 -32.96
C ASP A 570 7.47 -32.54 -31.75
N LYS A 571 8.05 -33.75 -31.82
CA LYS A 571 8.00 -34.74 -30.73
C LYS A 571 8.87 -34.31 -29.55
N ALA A 572 10.06 -33.78 -29.81
CA ALA A 572 10.94 -33.22 -28.81
C ALA A 572 10.39 -31.89 -28.27
N ALA A 573 9.77 -31.06 -29.12
CA ALA A 573 9.12 -29.82 -28.71
C ALA A 573 7.99 -30.06 -27.69
N SER A 574 7.22 -31.15 -27.83
CA SER A 574 6.16 -31.51 -26.86
C SER A 574 6.64 -31.82 -25.44
N ARG A 575 7.96 -31.97 -25.23
CA ARG A 575 8.56 -32.33 -23.93
C ARG A 575 9.28 -31.16 -23.26
N LEU A 576 9.29 -29.98 -23.87
CA LEU A 576 9.95 -28.79 -23.35
C LEU A 576 8.90 -27.71 -23.01
N PRO A 577 9.17 -26.83 -22.02
CA PRO A 577 8.37 -25.64 -21.80
C PRO A 577 8.31 -24.80 -23.07
N ARG A 578 7.11 -24.32 -23.43
CA ARG A 578 6.88 -23.63 -24.69
C ARG A 578 7.01 -22.12 -24.51
N LEU A 579 7.69 -21.46 -25.43
CA LEU A 579 7.70 -20.02 -25.58
C LEU A 579 7.11 -19.70 -26.94
N THR A 580 6.30 -18.66 -27.06
CA THR A 580 5.64 -18.33 -28.32
C THR A 580 5.73 -16.84 -28.60
N VAL A 581 6.16 -16.49 -29.82
CA VAL A 581 6.10 -15.12 -30.32
C VAL A 581 4.87 -14.97 -31.20
N LEU A 582 3.90 -14.22 -30.68
CA LEU A 582 2.64 -13.93 -31.33
C LEU A 582 2.72 -12.59 -32.07
N ARG A 583 2.03 -12.49 -33.21
CA ARG A 583 1.83 -11.21 -33.90
C ARG A 583 0.53 -10.58 -33.41
N GLU A 584 0.56 -9.29 -33.15
CA GLU A 584 -0.61 -8.51 -32.77
C GLU A 584 -0.64 -7.17 -33.52
N SER A 585 -1.76 -6.45 -33.47
CA SER A 585 -1.94 -5.17 -34.18
C SER A 585 -0.92 -4.10 -33.75
N GLY A 586 -0.41 -4.18 -32.52
CA GLY A 586 0.61 -3.29 -31.94
C GLY A 586 2.06 -3.75 -32.10
N GLY A 587 2.34 -4.82 -32.86
CA GLY A 587 3.68 -5.38 -33.01
C GLY A 587 3.72 -6.87 -32.70
N TYR A 588 4.47 -7.23 -31.66
CA TYR A 588 4.65 -8.61 -31.22
C TYR A 588 4.33 -8.79 -29.73
N ALA A 589 3.89 -9.98 -29.38
CA ALA A 589 3.71 -10.43 -28.01
C ALA A 589 4.56 -11.68 -27.76
N LEU A 590 5.06 -11.80 -26.54
CA LEU A 590 5.76 -12.99 -26.08
C LEU A 590 4.86 -13.71 -25.07
N ALA A 591 4.73 -15.02 -25.21
CA ALA A 591 4.01 -15.88 -24.29
C ALA A 591 4.89 -17.07 -23.84
N SER A 592 4.64 -17.59 -22.65
CA SER A 592 5.16 -18.87 -22.17
C SER A 592 3.98 -19.77 -21.90
N ASP A 593 3.95 -20.92 -22.57
CA ASP A 593 2.85 -21.88 -22.57
C ASP A 593 1.49 -21.20 -22.83
N ASP A 594 0.75 -20.88 -21.77
CA ASP A 594 -0.58 -20.26 -21.79
C ASP A 594 -0.60 -18.83 -21.21
N ARG A 595 0.54 -18.26 -20.84
CA ARG A 595 0.66 -16.93 -20.22
C ARG A 595 1.32 -15.91 -21.13
N LEU A 596 0.71 -14.74 -21.26
CA LEU A 596 1.32 -13.57 -21.92
C LEU A 596 2.43 -13.00 -21.03
N LEU A 597 3.67 -13.01 -21.50
CA LEU A 597 4.84 -12.44 -20.82
C LEU A 597 4.99 -10.93 -21.09
N ALA A 598 4.79 -10.52 -22.34
CA ALA A 598 4.87 -9.12 -22.77
C ALA A 598 4.07 -8.89 -24.06
N SER A 599 3.59 -7.67 -24.27
CA SER A 599 2.86 -7.26 -25.49
C SER A 599 3.38 -5.93 -26.02
N ARG A 600 2.97 -5.58 -27.24
CA ARG A 600 3.34 -4.36 -27.98
C ARG A 600 4.84 -4.18 -28.16
N LEU A 601 5.55 -5.29 -28.28
CA LEU A 601 6.98 -5.31 -28.53
C LEU A 601 7.28 -4.98 -29.98
N THR A 602 8.28 -4.13 -30.19
CA THR A 602 8.92 -3.95 -31.49
C THR A 602 9.85 -5.14 -31.79
N LEU A 603 10.25 -5.29 -33.06
CA LEU A 603 11.20 -6.35 -33.45
C LEU A 603 12.53 -6.27 -32.68
N SER A 604 13.04 -5.06 -32.43
CA SER A 604 14.30 -4.87 -31.71
C SER A 604 14.21 -5.31 -30.26
N GLN A 605 13.02 -5.24 -29.64
CA GLN A 605 12.78 -5.59 -28.23
C GLN A 605 12.58 -7.09 -27.99
N LEU A 606 12.31 -7.90 -29.02
CA LEU A 606 12.03 -9.34 -28.86
C LEU A 606 13.19 -10.11 -28.21
N GLY A 607 14.41 -9.94 -28.72
CA GLY A 607 15.61 -10.61 -28.20
C GLY A 607 15.90 -10.24 -26.74
N PRO A 608 16.05 -8.95 -26.41
CA PRO A 608 16.25 -8.49 -25.03
C PRO A 608 15.16 -8.96 -24.07
N THR A 609 13.88 -8.84 -24.44
CA THR A 609 12.75 -9.24 -23.56
C THR A 609 12.75 -10.75 -23.31
N LEU A 610 12.99 -11.55 -24.35
CA LEU A 610 13.10 -13.00 -24.21
C LEU A 610 14.32 -13.38 -23.36
N THR A 611 15.45 -12.69 -23.54
CA THR A 611 16.67 -12.93 -22.75
C THR A 611 16.43 -12.67 -21.27
N ALA A 612 15.84 -11.52 -20.91
CA ALA A 612 15.50 -11.18 -19.53
C ALA A 612 14.61 -12.26 -18.88
N HIS A 613 13.62 -12.76 -19.62
CA HIS A 613 12.77 -13.85 -19.14
C HIS A 613 13.55 -15.14 -18.85
N LEU A 614 14.48 -15.52 -19.75
CA LEU A 614 15.28 -16.74 -19.56
C LEU A 614 16.27 -16.59 -18.39
N VAL A 615 16.87 -15.41 -18.23
CA VAL A 615 17.78 -15.08 -17.13
C VAL A 615 17.02 -15.13 -15.80
N GLN A 616 15.80 -14.57 -15.72
CA GLN A 616 14.91 -14.70 -14.56
C GLN A 616 14.65 -16.18 -14.22
N LYS A 617 14.31 -16.99 -15.23
CA LYS A 617 14.01 -18.41 -15.01
C LYS A 617 15.22 -19.22 -14.56
N ALA A 618 16.45 -18.74 -14.78
CA ALA A 618 17.66 -19.42 -14.32
C ALA A 618 17.83 -19.36 -12.79
N ALA A 619 17.19 -18.41 -12.11
CA ALA A 619 17.23 -18.31 -10.65
C ALA A 619 16.52 -19.49 -9.98
N THR A 620 17.07 -19.93 -8.85
CA THR A 620 16.50 -21.00 -8.00
C THR A 620 16.63 -20.60 -6.53
N PRO A 621 15.89 -21.23 -5.60
CA PRO A 621 16.06 -20.98 -4.17
C PRO A 621 17.54 -21.09 -3.74
N GLY A 622 18.02 -20.09 -2.99
CA GLY A 622 19.43 -19.98 -2.57
C GLY A 622 20.43 -19.57 -3.66
N HIS A 623 19.99 -19.45 -4.91
CA HIS A 623 20.85 -19.15 -6.05
C HIS A 623 20.23 -18.06 -6.96
N PRO A 624 20.24 -16.79 -6.50
CA PRO A 624 19.74 -15.69 -7.30
C PRO A 624 20.62 -15.46 -8.52
N VAL A 625 20.06 -14.78 -9.51
CA VAL A 625 20.76 -14.42 -10.75
C VAL A 625 20.93 -12.91 -10.80
N VAL A 626 22.16 -12.44 -10.97
CA VAL A 626 22.44 -11.03 -11.29
C VAL A 626 22.33 -10.85 -12.80
N ASP A 627 21.33 -10.10 -13.25
CA ASP A 627 21.16 -9.76 -14.67
C ASP A 627 22.05 -8.57 -15.05
N ALA A 628 23.33 -8.87 -15.23
CA ALA A 628 24.33 -7.89 -15.61
C ALA A 628 25.34 -8.47 -16.60
N ALA A 629 26.11 -7.57 -17.23
CA ALA A 629 27.30 -7.99 -17.96
C ALA A 629 28.34 -8.55 -16.97
N LEU A 630 28.97 -9.65 -17.35
CA LEU A 630 30.09 -10.27 -16.66
C LEU A 630 31.26 -10.29 -17.62
N TRP A 631 32.35 -9.64 -17.21
CA TRP A 631 33.61 -9.75 -17.90
C TRP A 631 34.52 -10.74 -17.20
N ILE A 632 34.96 -11.76 -17.92
CA ILE A 632 35.87 -12.80 -17.45
C ILE A 632 37.25 -12.46 -18.00
N THR A 633 38.18 -12.13 -17.12
CA THR A 633 39.56 -11.79 -17.47
C THR A 633 40.29 -12.98 -18.12
N PRO A 634 41.42 -12.76 -18.81
CA PRO A 634 42.26 -13.85 -19.32
C PRO A 634 42.75 -14.84 -18.26
N HIS A 635 42.74 -14.45 -16.98
CA HIS A 635 43.14 -15.29 -15.85
C HIS A 635 41.98 -16.12 -15.26
N GLY A 636 40.75 -15.93 -15.74
CA GLY A 636 39.57 -16.66 -15.30
C GLY A 636 38.77 -16.00 -14.16
N ASP A 637 39.24 -14.85 -13.65
CA ASP A 637 38.49 -14.05 -12.66
C ASP A 637 37.38 -13.24 -13.34
N GLY A 638 36.25 -13.07 -12.65
CA GLY A 638 35.08 -12.33 -13.12
C GLY A 638 34.95 -10.93 -12.50
N VAL A 639 34.50 -9.97 -13.32
CA VAL A 639 34.12 -8.62 -12.92
C VAL A 639 32.68 -8.36 -13.32
N LEU A 640 31.82 -8.04 -12.35
CA LEU A 640 30.43 -7.67 -12.61
C LEU A 640 30.35 -6.24 -13.11
N CYS A 641 29.65 -6.00 -14.22
CA CYS A 641 29.48 -4.68 -14.81
C CYS A 641 27.99 -4.31 -14.79
N LEU A 642 27.57 -3.57 -13.76
CA LEU A 642 26.18 -3.10 -13.59
C LEU A 642 25.95 -1.78 -14.35
N LEU A 643 26.22 -1.79 -15.66
CA LEU A 643 26.12 -0.60 -16.51
C LEU A 643 24.75 -0.53 -17.21
N PRO A 644 24.21 0.68 -17.44
CA PRO A 644 22.95 0.84 -18.17
C PRO A 644 23.10 0.39 -19.63
N ASP A 645 22.02 -0.15 -20.22
CA ASP A 645 21.96 -0.61 -21.63
C ASP A 645 21.92 0.60 -22.59
N GLU A 646 23.06 1.28 -22.71
CA GLU A 646 23.25 2.51 -23.49
C GLU A 646 24.50 2.43 -24.38
N ALA A 647 24.54 3.25 -25.44
CA ALA A 647 25.62 3.23 -26.42
C ALA A 647 27.02 3.43 -25.81
N ASP A 648 27.14 4.34 -24.83
CA ASP A 648 28.42 4.62 -24.17
C ASP A 648 28.87 3.46 -23.27
N SER A 649 27.94 2.77 -22.60
CA SER A 649 28.23 1.55 -21.85
C SER A 649 28.67 0.41 -22.76
N HIS A 650 28.03 0.25 -23.93
CA HIS A 650 28.45 -0.73 -24.93
C HIS A 650 29.85 -0.45 -25.45
N ALA A 651 30.17 0.82 -25.74
CA ALA A 651 31.51 1.22 -26.16
C ALA A 651 32.55 0.92 -25.08
N LEU A 652 32.23 1.16 -23.79
CA LEU A 652 33.11 0.83 -22.68
C LEU A 652 33.33 -0.69 -22.54
N LEU A 653 32.27 -1.49 -22.61
CA LEU A 653 32.35 -2.95 -22.56
C LEU A 653 33.14 -3.53 -23.75
N ALA A 654 32.98 -2.96 -24.95
CA ALA A 654 33.77 -3.33 -26.12
C ALA A 654 35.25 -2.97 -25.94
N ARG A 655 35.55 -1.79 -25.39
CA ARG A 655 36.92 -1.40 -25.04
C ARG A 655 37.52 -2.33 -23.99
N LEU A 656 36.76 -2.74 -22.97
CA LEU A 656 37.21 -3.73 -21.98
C LEU A 656 37.60 -5.05 -22.65
N GLN A 657 36.76 -5.54 -23.56
CA GLN A 657 37.01 -6.77 -24.31
C GLN A 657 38.23 -6.67 -25.23
N GLU A 658 38.40 -5.55 -25.95
CA GLU A 658 39.51 -5.34 -26.89
C GLU A 658 40.85 -5.04 -26.20
N ALA A 659 40.83 -4.25 -25.12
CA ALA A 659 42.02 -3.74 -24.45
C ALA A 659 42.71 -4.73 -23.53
N ALA A 660 41.92 -5.43 -22.71
CA ALA A 660 42.41 -6.26 -21.61
C ALA A 660 42.26 -7.76 -21.89
N GLY A 661 41.68 -8.12 -23.05
CA GLY A 661 41.35 -9.50 -23.41
C GLY A 661 40.23 -10.09 -22.55
N GLY A 662 40.00 -11.39 -22.68
CA GLY A 662 38.98 -12.12 -21.91
C GLY A 662 37.64 -12.30 -22.62
N LEU A 663 36.64 -12.78 -21.89
CA LEU A 663 35.31 -13.11 -22.41
C LEU A 663 34.26 -12.20 -21.80
N LEU A 664 33.35 -11.69 -22.62
CA LEU A 664 32.22 -10.90 -22.16
C LEU A 664 30.93 -11.72 -22.30
N THR A 665 30.13 -11.77 -21.24
CA THR A 665 28.88 -12.52 -21.19
C THR A 665 27.85 -11.81 -20.31
N ARG A 666 26.60 -12.29 -20.25
CA ARG A 666 25.55 -11.72 -19.39
C ARG A 666 24.89 -12.79 -18.53
N GLY A 667 24.45 -12.36 -17.36
CA GLY A 667 23.74 -13.19 -16.40
C GLY A 667 24.70 -14.03 -15.58
N VAL A 668 24.64 -13.86 -14.27
CA VAL A 668 25.52 -14.53 -13.31
C VAL A 668 24.69 -15.16 -12.23
N ARG A 669 24.77 -16.49 -12.06
CA ARG A 669 24.14 -17.14 -10.92
C ARG A 669 25.08 -17.14 -9.73
N LEU A 670 24.63 -16.57 -8.63
CA LEU A 670 25.31 -16.61 -7.36
C LEU A 670 24.90 -17.87 -6.59
N ASP A 671 25.77 -18.36 -5.73
CA ASP A 671 25.44 -19.29 -4.65
C ASP A 671 25.50 -18.49 -3.35
N LEU A 672 24.38 -18.31 -2.66
CA LEU A 672 24.36 -17.51 -1.42
C LEU A 672 25.19 -18.14 -0.29
N SER A 673 25.56 -19.42 -0.38
CA SER A 673 26.52 -20.02 0.56
C SER A 673 27.96 -19.60 0.31
N ASN A 674 28.28 -19.15 -0.92
CA ASN A 674 29.58 -18.59 -1.30
C ASN A 674 29.44 -17.64 -2.51
N PRO A 675 28.99 -16.39 -2.31
CA PRO A 675 28.71 -15.47 -3.41
C PRO A 675 29.96 -15.05 -4.21
N ALA A 676 31.16 -15.30 -3.68
CA ALA A 676 32.42 -15.03 -4.36
C ALA A 676 32.69 -15.96 -5.54
N ILE A 677 32.02 -17.11 -5.63
CA ILE A 677 32.11 -18.02 -6.77
C ILE A 677 30.77 -18.05 -7.48
N ALA A 678 30.77 -17.69 -8.76
CA ALA A 678 29.55 -17.55 -9.52
C ALA A 678 29.59 -18.32 -10.85
N LYS A 679 28.42 -18.71 -11.34
CA LYS A 679 28.28 -19.43 -12.61
C LYS A 679 27.79 -18.48 -13.72
N PRO A 680 28.58 -18.27 -14.79
CA PRO A 680 28.12 -17.54 -15.97
C PRO A 680 26.93 -18.25 -16.65
N LEU A 681 25.93 -17.49 -17.11
CA LEU A 681 24.75 -18.05 -17.78
C LEU A 681 24.83 -18.07 -19.31
N ASP A 682 25.78 -17.34 -19.88
CA ASP A 682 25.94 -17.20 -21.33
C ASP A 682 24.76 -16.49 -22.03
N ALA A 683 24.13 -15.51 -21.38
CA ALA A 683 23.04 -14.78 -22.00
C ALA A 683 23.56 -13.77 -23.06
N PRO A 684 22.82 -13.54 -24.17
CA PRO A 684 23.21 -12.54 -25.15
C PRO A 684 23.27 -11.11 -24.60
N LEU A 685 24.22 -10.32 -25.10
CA LEU A 685 24.41 -8.90 -24.78
C LEU A 685 24.04 -8.01 -25.98
N THR A 686 23.39 -6.89 -25.72
CA THR A 686 23.05 -5.89 -26.74
C THR A 686 24.32 -5.35 -27.39
N GLY A 687 24.40 -5.39 -28.73
CA GLY A 687 25.51 -4.80 -29.47
C GLY A 687 26.77 -5.66 -29.60
N PHE A 688 26.79 -6.88 -29.06
CA PHE A 688 27.93 -7.80 -29.13
C PHE A 688 27.67 -9.00 -30.07
N SER A 689 28.74 -9.56 -30.64
CA SER A 689 28.65 -10.70 -31.57
C SER A 689 28.13 -11.96 -30.88
N THR A 690 27.31 -12.72 -31.60
CA THR A 690 26.71 -13.99 -31.16
C THR A 690 27.39 -15.22 -31.77
N GLU A 691 28.62 -15.06 -32.27
CA GLU A 691 29.40 -16.19 -32.81
C GLU A 691 29.64 -17.28 -31.74
N ALA A 692 29.97 -18.50 -32.19
CA ALA A 692 29.90 -19.74 -31.41
C ALA A 692 30.48 -19.60 -29.98
N PRO A 693 29.86 -20.25 -28.97
CA PRO A 693 30.27 -20.08 -27.59
C PRO A 693 31.74 -20.46 -27.42
N THR A 694 32.58 -19.48 -27.10
CA THR A 694 33.86 -19.77 -26.47
C THR A 694 33.53 -20.51 -25.18
N GLU A 695 34.13 -21.68 -24.93
CA GLU A 695 33.84 -22.48 -23.74
C GLU A 695 33.97 -21.60 -22.49
N LEU A 696 32.83 -21.22 -21.91
CA LEU A 696 32.81 -20.46 -20.67
C LEU A 696 33.24 -21.38 -19.52
N PRO A 697 34.00 -20.87 -18.55
CA PRO A 697 34.33 -21.62 -17.36
C PRO A 697 33.05 -22.00 -16.59
N GLY A 698 33.04 -23.20 -16.00
CA GLY A 698 31.89 -23.69 -15.22
C GLY A 698 31.58 -22.83 -13.97
N SER A 699 32.59 -22.12 -13.47
CA SER A 699 32.50 -21.14 -12.38
C SER A 699 33.62 -20.11 -12.49
N VAL A 700 33.37 -18.89 -12.03
CA VAL A 700 34.35 -17.79 -11.95
C VAL A 700 34.40 -17.23 -10.53
N ALA A 701 35.60 -16.84 -10.08
CA ALA A 701 35.75 -16.07 -8.86
C ALA A 701 35.46 -14.59 -9.16
N LEU A 702 34.49 -14.00 -8.47
CA LEU A 702 34.17 -12.58 -8.62
C LEU A 702 35.19 -11.74 -7.83
N ARG A 703 35.92 -10.86 -8.53
CA ARG A 703 37.01 -10.04 -7.96
C ARG A 703 36.76 -8.55 -7.98
N GLY A 704 35.76 -8.09 -8.72
CA GLY A 704 35.38 -6.68 -8.70
C GLY A 704 33.99 -6.43 -9.26
N MET A 705 33.53 -5.21 -9.03
CA MET A 705 32.27 -4.71 -9.57
C MET A 705 32.45 -3.29 -10.12
N LEU A 706 31.90 -3.04 -11.30
CA LEU A 706 31.88 -1.75 -11.97
C LEU A 706 30.45 -1.22 -12.03
N LEU A 707 30.28 0.04 -11.62
CA LEU A 707 29.03 0.76 -11.52
C LEU A 707 29.13 2.07 -12.33
N PRO A 708 28.04 2.62 -12.90
CA PRO A 708 28.09 3.89 -13.59
C PRO A 708 28.50 5.02 -12.64
N ALA A 709 29.46 5.85 -13.03
CA ALA A 709 29.84 7.03 -12.27
C ALA A 709 28.79 8.13 -12.36
N GLY A 710 28.45 8.73 -11.21
CA GLY A 710 27.61 9.91 -11.16
C GLY A 710 28.32 11.16 -11.70
N ALA A 711 27.56 12.18 -12.10
CA ALA A 711 28.08 13.42 -12.69
C ALA A 711 29.08 14.17 -11.79
N SER A 712 29.01 13.99 -10.48
CA SER A 712 29.91 14.58 -9.48
C SER A 712 31.23 13.83 -9.29
N THR A 713 31.40 12.67 -9.93
CA THR A 713 32.63 11.87 -9.80
C THR A 713 33.74 12.55 -10.61
N GLU A 714 34.80 13.03 -9.96
CA GLU A 714 35.90 13.69 -10.67
C GLU A 714 36.79 12.68 -11.42
N GLN A 715 37.13 11.58 -10.76
CA GLN A 715 38.00 10.53 -11.28
C GLN A 715 37.26 9.67 -12.32
N ALA A 716 38.00 9.12 -13.29
CA ALA A 716 37.45 8.19 -14.28
C ALA A 716 37.08 6.83 -13.66
N LEU A 717 37.76 6.45 -12.57
CA LEU A 717 37.51 5.28 -11.73
C LEU A 717 37.61 5.72 -10.27
N ALA A 718 36.57 5.52 -9.47
CA ALA A 718 36.54 5.87 -8.04
C ALA A 718 36.00 4.70 -7.21
N PRO A 719 36.55 4.41 -6.01
CA PRO A 719 36.00 3.37 -5.14
C PRO A 719 34.58 3.75 -4.71
N VAL A 720 33.73 2.74 -4.52
CA VAL A 720 32.33 2.89 -4.11
C VAL A 720 32.14 2.22 -2.76
N ALA A 721 31.46 2.91 -1.84
CA ALA A 721 31.13 2.37 -0.54
C ALA A 721 30.23 1.13 -0.65
N MET A 722 30.32 0.20 0.29
CA MET A 722 29.62 -1.08 0.20
C MET A 722 28.09 -0.88 0.12
N LEU A 723 27.52 0.07 0.87
CA LEU A 723 26.06 0.33 0.84
C LEU A 723 25.59 0.90 -0.50
N GLU A 724 26.42 1.66 -1.19
CA GLU A 724 26.11 2.20 -2.53
C GLU A 724 26.22 1.09 -3.58
N ALA A 725 27.24 0.25 -3.45
CA ALA A 725 27.44 -0.93 -4.28
C ALA A 725 26.27 -1.93 -4.15
N LEU A 726 25.79 -2.17 -2.93
CA LEU A 726 24.64 -3.03 -2.68
C LEU A 726 23.34 -2.45 -3.27
N GLY A 727 23.12 -1.14 -3.11
CA GLY A 727 21.96 -0.45 -3.70
C GLY A 727 21.91 -0.54 -5.22
N ALA A 728 23.07 -0.58 -5.89
CA ALA A 728 23.16 -0.81 -7.33
C ALA A 728 22.99 -2.30 -7.72
N LEU A 729 23.43 -3.23 -6.87
CA LEU A 729 23.32 -4.67 -7.11
C LEU A 729 21.87 -5.18 -7.01
N LEU A 730 21.15 -4.81 -5.94
CA LEU A 730 19.85 -5.39 -5.60
C LEU A 730 18.79 -5.31 -6.73
N PRO A 731 18.63 -4.20 -7.48
CA PRO A 731 17.68 -4.15 -8.60
C PRO A 731 17.98 -5.12 -9.73
N ASN A 732 19.24 -5.58 -9.83
CA ASN A 732 19.69 -6.54 -10.83
C ASN A 732 19.64 -8.00 -10.32
N CYS A 733 19.32 -8.22 -9.04
CA CYS A 733 19.21 -9.55 -8.44
C CYS A 733 17.81 -10.14 -8.66
N LEU A 734 17.73 -11.12 -9.55
CA LEU A 734 16.53 -11.87 -9.88
C LEU A 734 16.43 -13.12 -9.01
N THR A 735 15.25 -13.36 -8.43
CA THR A 735 14.94 -14.60 -7.70
C THR A 735 13.92 -15.45 -8.47
N GLY A 736 13.71 -16.70 -8.06
CA GLY A 736 12.65 -17.53 -8.68
C GLY A 736 11.27 -16.89 -8.50
N ASP A 737 10.40 -17.02 -9.51
CA ASP A 737 8.98 -16.64 -9.47
C ASP A 737 8.67 -15.18 -9.09
N ASP A 738 9.52 -14.24 -9.53
CA ASP A 738 9.37 -12.80 -9.31
C ASP A 738 9.28 -12.41 -7.82
N GLN A 739 9.88 -13.20 -6.92
CA GLN A 739 9.99 -12.84 -5.51
C GLN A 739 11.10 -11.80 -5.27
N VAL A 740 10.99 -11.05 -4.18
CA VAL A 740 12.08 -10.18 -3.71
C VAL A 740 13.02 -10.98 -2.80
N LEU A 741 14.28 -10.57 -2.70
CA LEU A 741 15.22 -11.20 -1.77
C LEU A 741 14.73 -11.03 -0.33
N ASP A 742 14.92 -12.07 0.50
CA ASP A 742 14.68 -11.92 1.93
C ASP A 742 15.82 -11.17 2.63
N GLY A 743 15.57 -10.69 3.85
CA GLY A 743 16.55 -9.90 4.60
C GLY A 743 17.85 -10.67 4.90
N HIS A 744 17.78 -11.99 5.05
CA HIS A 744 18.97 -12.81 5.27
C HIS A 744 19.86 -12.84 4.03
N SER A 745 19.27 -13.07 2.85
CA SER A 745 19.95 -13.08 1.57
C SER A 745 20.60 -11.72 1.28
N VAL A 746 19.92 -10.62 1.59
CA VAL A 746 20.50 -9.27 1.45
C VAL A 746 21.67 -9.06 2.40
N THR A 747 21.59 -9.54 3.64
CA THR A 747 22.70 -9.48 4.61
C THR A 747 23.92 -10.25 4.08
N VAL A 748 23.72 -11.47 3.55
CA VAL A 748 24.78 -12.27 2.93
C VAL A 748 25.45 -11.55 1.76
N LEU A 749 24.67 -10.90 0.89
CA LEU A 749 25.20 -10.11 -0.22
C LEU A 749 25.97 -8.88 0.27
N SER A 750 25.50 -8.23 1.34
CA SER A 750 26.18 -7.11 1.99
C SER A 750 27.55 -7.54 2.53
N ASP A 751 27.61 -8.63 3.30
CA ASP A 751 28.85 -9.16 3.87
C ASP A 751 29.85 -9.55 2.78
N TRP A 752 29.38 -10.14 1.69
CA TRP A 752 30.22 -10.45 0.54
C TRP A 752 30.75 -9.18 -0.15
N LEU A 753 29.90 -8.19 -0.39
CA LEU A 753 30.30 -6.93 -1.02
C LEU A 753 31.34 -6.17 -0.20
N ALA A 754 31.36 -6.31 1.13
CA ALA A 754 32.40 -5.74 1.98
C ALA A 754 33.80 -6.32 1.68
N THR A 755 33.86 -7.49 1.04
CA THR A 755 35.11 -8.13 0.59
C THR A 755 35.42 -7.91 -0.90
N LEU A 756 34.49 -7.34 -1.66
CA LEU A 756 34.59 -7.17 -3.11
C LEU A 756 34.93 -5.72 -3.46
N ALA A 757 35.92 -5.54 -4.34
CA ALA A 757 36.30 -4.20 -4.77
C ALA A 757 35.29 -3.60 -5.76
N ALA A 758 34.47 -2.65 -5.32
CA ALA A 758 33.47 -1.95 -6.13
C ALA A 758 33.97 -0.55 -6.56
N PHE A 759 33.80 -0.23 -7.85
CA PHE A 759 34.24 1.04 -8.43
C PHE A 759 33.18 1.66 -9.34
N ALA A 760 33.04 2.98 -9.25
CA ALA A 760 32.29 3.80 -10.18
C ALA A 760 33.19 4.12 -11.38
N ILE A 761 32.66 3.94 -12.60
CA ILE A 761 33.39 4.14 -13.85
C ILE A 761 32.66 5.14 -14.76
N LYS A 762 33.40 6.11 -15.30
CA LYS A 762 32.87 7.04 -16.30
C LYS A 762 32.67 6.35 -17.65
N THR A 763 31.63 6.76 -18.37
CA THR A 763 31.33 6.32 -19.74
C THR A 763 31.52 7.48 -20.73
N GLY A 764 31.45 7.19 -22.02
CA GLY A 764 31.54 8.22 -23.06
C GLY A 764 32.94 8.84 -23.20
N PRO A 765 33.06 10.15 -23.46
CA PRO A 765 34.35 10.82 -23.69
C PRO A 765 35.34 10.75 -22.52
N ASP A 766 34.82 10.69 -21.29
CA ASP A 766 35.61 10.66 -20.06
C ASP A 766 35.89 9.23 -19.56
N ALA A 767 35.54 8.21 -20.35
CA ALA A 767 35.79 6.82 -20.00
C ALA A 767 37.29 6.53 -19.91
N PRO A 768 37.73 5.74 -18.90
CA PRO A 768 39.14 5.38 -18.74
C PRO A 768 39.67 4.64 -19.97
N ASP A 769 40.97 4.79 -20.22
CA ASP A 769 41.61 4.09 -21.32
C ASP A 769 41.91 2.61 -21.01
N ALA A 770 42.26 1.89 -22.08
CA ALA A 770 42.62 0.48 -22.08
C ALA A 770 43.68 0.14 -21.02
N ALA A 771 44.71 0.97 -20.92
CA ALA A 771 45.83 0.77 -20.02
C ALA A 771 45.42 0.98 -18.55
N SER A 772 44.63 2.02 -18.28
CA SER A 772 44.11 2.33 -16.94
C SER A 772 43.22 1.22 -16.39
N LEU A 773 42.37 0.64 -17.24
CA LEU A 773 41.53 -0.51 -16.89
C LEU A 773 42.37 -1.76 -16.59
N THR A 774 43.40 -2.00 -17.39
CA THR A 774 44.33 -3.11 -17.19
C THR A 774 45.11 -2.97 -15.88
N GLU A 775 45.62 -1.78 -15.58
CA GLU A 775 46.33 -1.49 -14.33
C GLU A 775 45.43 -1.65 -13.10
N TRP A 776 44.19 -1.16 -13.18
CA TRP A 776 43.20 -1.34 -12.12
C TRP A 776 42.98 -2.83 -11.78
N LEU A 777 42.87 -3.71 -12.78
CA LEU A 777 42.68 -5.15 -12.56
C LEU A 777 43.88 -5.84 -11.94
N VAL A 778 45.09 -5.47 -12.38
CA VAL A 778 46.32 -6.01 -11.78
C VAL A 778 46.37 -5.63 -10.31
N LYS A 779 45.95 -4.42 -9.95
CA LYS A 779 45.85 -4.00 -8.55
C LYS A 779 44.82 -4.83 -7.77
N GLN A 780 43.67 -5.17 -8.36
CA GLN A 780 42.63 -5.96 -7.67
C GLN A 780 42.99 -7.45 -7.52
N THR A 781 43.76 -8.00 -8.46
CA THR A 781 44.19 -9.42 -8.43
C THR A 781 45.36 -9.65 -7.45
N VAL A 782 46.18 -8.63 -7.19
CA VAL A 782 47.35 -8.72 -6.28
C VAL A 782 47.00 -8.47 -4.80
N THR A 783 45.91 -7.76 -4.50
CA THR A 783 45.52 -7.40 -3.11
C THR A 783 44.58 -8.39 -2.43
N ALA A 784 44.04 -9.39 -3.14
CA ALA A 784 43.15 -10.38 -2.53
C ALA A 784 43.96 -11.53 -1.87
N PRO A 785 43.73 -11.86 -0.58
CA PRO A 785 44.36 -13.03 0.02
C PRO A 785 43.88 -14.30 -0.69
N ALA A 786 44.80 -15.27 -0.84
CA ALA A 786 44.47 -16.60 -1.35
C ALA A 786 43.40 -17.24 -0.45
N VAL A 787 42.25 -17.59 -1.04
CA VAL A 787 41.19 -18.30 -0.33
C VAL A 787 41.58 -19.76 -0.23
N ASP A 788 42.11 -20.18 0.91
CA ASP A 788 42.16 -21.60 1.27
C ASP A 788 40.74 -22.11 1.59
N PRO A 789 40.41 -23.37 1.27
CA PRO A 789 39.11 -23.95 1.61
C PRO A 789 38.92 -23.92 3.14
N PRO A 790 37.74 -23.53 3.66
CA PRO A 790 37.54 -23.39 5.09
C PRO A 790 37.61 -24.76 5.78
N ALA A 791 38.49 -24.88 6.77
CA ALA A 791 38.37 -25.91 7.78
C ALA A 791 37.05 -25.69 8.54
N MET A 792 36.25 -26.75 8.73
CA MET A 792 35.05 -26.71 9.55
C MET A 792 35.39 -26.16 10.95
N VAL A 793 34.93 -24.95 11.26
CA VAL A 793 34.96 -24.41 12.63
C VAL A 793 33.53 -24.39 13.16
N ARG A 794 33.31 -25.16 14.22
CA ARG A 794 32.07 -25.19 14.99
C ARG A 794 31.80 -23.83 15.61
N GLY A 795 30.52 -23.44 15.58
CA GLY A 795 30.03 -22.12 15.94
C GLY A 795 30.50 -21.58 17.30
N VAL A 796 30.71 -20.27 17.32
CA VAL A 796 30.80 -19.47 18.53
C VAL A 796 29.68 -18.43 18.44
N THR A 797 28.66 -18.61 19.28
CA THR A 797 27.69 -17.59 19.66
C THR A 797 28.40 -16.46 20.39
N ALA A 798 28.46 -15.27 19.79
CA ALA A 798 28.85 -14.06 20.50
C ALA A 798 27.63 -13.48 21.23
N ALA A 799 27.55 -13.78 22.53
CA ALA A 799 26.68 -13.09 23.46
C ALA A 799 27.36 -11.80 23.93
N ARG A 800 26.53 -10.75 24.02
CA ARG A 800 26.66 -9.54 24.85
C ARG A 800 27.63 -9.67 26.03
N ALA A 801 28.57 -8.73 26.12
CA ALA A 801 29.04 -8.20 27.40
C ALA A 801 29.71 -6.83 27.21
N CYS A 802 29.07 -5.79 27.73
CA CYS A 802 29.75 -4.64 28.30
C CYS A 802 29.17 -4.47 29.70
N GLY A 803 30.00 -4.62 30.72
CA GLY A 803 29.59 -4.63 32.12
C GLY A 803 30.62 -5.27 33.03
N ASP A 804 31.81 -4.66 33.13
CA ASP A 804 32.72 -4.90 34.24
C ASP A 804 32.17 -4.21 35.50
N ALA A 805 31.97 -4.96 36.58
CA ALA A 805 32.61 -4.71 37.89
C ALA A 805 32.10 -5.69 38.96
N PHE A 806 33.05 -6.08 39.82
CA PHE A 806 32.94 -6.87 41.06
C PHE A 806 33.02 -8.39 40.91
N GLY A 807 34.24 -8.88 41.14
CA GLY A 807 34.55 -10.29 41.28
C GLY A 807 34.09 -10.88 42.62
N ILE A 808 34.22 -12.20 42.68
CA ILE A 808 34.59 -13.03 43.83
C ILE A 808 34.97 -14.39 43.24
N THR A 809 35.91 -15.02 43.93
CA THR A 809 36.72 -16.18 43.58
C THR A 809 35.99 -17.51 43.69
N ASP A 810 36.66 -18.52 43.12
CA ASP A 810 36.79 -19.91 43.59
C ASP A 810 35.99 -21.06 42.93
N GLU A 811 36.81 -22.01 42.47
CA GLU A 811 36.73 -23.49 42.62
C GLU A 811 35.61 -24.23 41.88
N GLU A 812 35.92 -24.97 40.82
CA GLU A 812 36.57 -26.31 40.75
C GLU A 812 35.54 -27.45 40.65
N ASP A 813 35.90 -28.43 39.82
CA ASP A 813 35.31 -29.76 39.60
C ASP A 813 33.91 -29.84 38.95
N GLY A 814 33.68 -30.61 37.89
CA GLY A 814 34.41 -31.76 37.38
C GLY A 814 33.47 -32.98 37.33
N ARG A 815 33.34 -33.58 36.13
CA ARG A 815 32.81 -34.94 35.82
C ARG A 815 31.30 -35.09 35.50
N GLN A 816 31.00 -34.97 34.20
CA GLN A 816 30.79 -36.10 33.28
C GLN A 816 30.23 -37.43 33.87
N ALA A 817 28.96 -37.75 33.58
CA ALA A 817 28.50 -39.06 33.09
C ALA A 817 26.98 -39.12 32.81
N ASP A 818 26.68 -39.56 31.58
CA ASP A 818 25.50 -40.25 31.04
C ASP A 818 24.15 -40.23 31.77
N PHE A 819 23.17 -39.63 31.08
CA PHE A 819 21.74 -39.83 31.29
C PHE A 819 21.20 -40.83 30.25
N THR A 820 20.71 -41.99 30.69
CA THR A 820 19.70 -42.75 29.96
C THR A 820 18.51 -43.12 30.85
N ALA A 821 17.36 -42.64 30.39
CA ALA A 821 16.06 -43.30 30.39
C ALA A 821 15.30 -43.54 31.70
N ARG A 822 14.22 -42.75 31.79
CA ARG A 822 12.80 -43.15 31.93
C ARG A 822 12.20 -43.35 33.33
N ARG A 823 11.18 -42.50 33.53
CA ARG A 823 9.84 -42.77 34.12
C ARG A 823 9.82 -43.25 35.57
N HIS A 824 9.27 -42.42 36.46
CA HIS A 824 7.89 -42.60 36.94
C HIS A 824 7.42 -41.36 37.72
N ALA A 825 6.13 -41.08 37.60
CA ALA A 825 5.40 -40.02 38.27
C ALA A 825 5.31 -40.24 39.79
N ARG A 826 5.25 -39.15 40.56
CA ARG A 826 4.06 -38.73 41.34
C ARG A 826 4.38 -37.52 42.23
N HIS A 827 3.41 -36.61 42.27
CA HIS A 827 2.94 -35.76 43.37
C HIS A 827 3.84 -35.56 44.60
N VAL A 828 3.98 -34.31 45.06
CA VAL A 828 3.12 -33.72 46.12
C VAL A 828 3.50 -32.24 46.30
N GLU A 829 2.47 -31.42 46.51
CA GLU A 829 2.48 -29.99 46.83
C GLU A 829 3.42 -29.63 48.00
N TYR A 830 4.02 -28.44 47.96
CA TYR A 830 4.35 -27.71 49.18
C TYR A 830 3.98 -26.23 49.09
N ARG A 831 2.96 -25.88 49.88
CA ARG A 831 2.57 -24.52 50.27
C ARG A 831 3.61 -23.93 51.24
N VAL A 832 4.00 -22.68 50.96
CA VAL A 832 3.99 -21.51 51.86
C VAL A 832 4.64 -21.68 53.25
N SER A 833 5.71 -20.93 53.52
CA SER A 833 5.60 -19.70 54.33
C SER A 833 6.97 -19.06 54.59
N ARG A 834 6.97 -17.73 54.53
CA ARG A 834 8.04 -16.80 54.89
C ARG A 834 8.23 -16.72 56.41
N ARG A 835 9.48 -16.49 56.81
CA ARG A 835 9.91 -15.62 57.93
C ARG A 835 11.02 -14.75 57.30
N SER A 836 11.14 -13.45 57.52
CA SER A 836 10.59 -12.49 58.49
C SER A 836 10.85 -11.10 57.92
#